data_AF-A0A4Y1Z9D8-F1
#
_entry.id   AF-A0A4Y1Z9D8-F1
#
_cell.length_a   1.000
_cell.length_b   1.000
_cell.length_c   1.000
_cell.angle_alpha   90.00
_cell.angle_beta   90.00
_cell.angle_gamma   90.00
#
_symmetry.space_group_name_H-M   'P 1'
#
loop_
_entity.id
_entity.type
_entity.pdbx_description
1 polymer ?
#
loop_
_entity_poly.entity_id
_entity_poly.type
_entity_poly.pdbx_seq_one_letter_code
_entity_poly.pdbx_strand_id
1 'polypeptide(L)'
;MYAAARAYTNIALIKYWGKKDEQLILPMNSSLSLTLDAFYTETSVEPLQGLHEDEVIMAGAPLSGAPAAKISRFMDLVREKSRNHMFARIVTRNHVPVASGFASSASGFAALSAAAARAYGLDCSGTALSRLARRGSGSASRSIYGGFVKWMKGTDDASSYAVPVDPANWPICLLAVAVNKQPKKISSREGMRRTVKTSSFYPVWIKEAERDLARIEPAIREHDLDMIGKIAEANALKMHAAMLAAEPPFTYWEEGTMTVMRRAVHLREQGIPCYFTMDAGPNVKLLCSEADVDRILEDLSEFFPPESLTVAGRDLALTIWRTLFSEGDIHNLNGVQSAPGKLYIAGEYAVVEPGYPAIIAAIDKSVTVTIERKETRGRIQWANATLDLRRSATNQWNTDGDVSPFRFVLSAIERTERYIRSLGKQLGVYQLSVSSDLTRKDGRKYGLGSSAAVTVACTKAILAFYDVKIDQQIVFKLAALAHLAVQGNGSCGDIAAAVYGGWIAYSSFDRKWLAPFISSEKDWLELLEMDWPKLSIQPLVLPTDLHLIVGWTGTPASTAKLINRVEKARCGKEKGYQHFLKQSKSCVERMIAGFLKQQPELVLEGIRENRRILAQLAKLCGILIETDKLHQLCTIAEKHRGAAKPSGAGGGDCGIVLADQQTDQKALIEEWNAHEITPLDLHVSDRESQKEEGS
;
A
#
# COMPACT_ATOMS: atom_id res chain seq x y z
N MET A 1 20.12 0.41 -17.17
CA MET A 1 18.72 0.05 -17.51
C MET A 1 17.88 0.19 -16.25
N TYR A 2 16.68 0.75 -16.30
CA TYR A 2 15.77 0.74 -15.14
C TYR A 2 15.34 -0.70 -14.85
N ALA A 3 15.35 -1.12 -13.59
CA ALA A 3 14.82 -2.41 -13.18
C ALA A 3 14.17 -2.32 -11.80
N ALA A 4 13.14 -3.14 -11.55
CA ALA A 4 12.55 -3.26 -10.23
C ALA A 4 12.30 -4.72 -9.86
N ALA A 5 12.27 -4.97 -8.55
CA ALA A 5 11.99 -6.28 -8.00
C ALA A 5 11.21 -6.15 -6.69
N ARG A 6 10.38 -7.15 -6.43
CA ARG A 6 9.75 -7.40 -5.14
C ARG A 6 10.47 -8.58 -4.49
N ALA A 7 10.68 -8.53 -3.18
CA ALA A 7 11.13 -9.70 -2.42
C ALA A 7 10.42 -9.77 -1.07
N TYR A 8 10.17 -10.99 -0.62
CA TYR A 8 9.41 -11.28 0.59
C TYR A 8 10.32 -11.49 1.80
N THR A 9 9.80 -11.24 2.99
CA THR A 9 10.53 -11.53 4.24
C THR A 9 10.62 -13.04 4.48
N ASN A 10 11.60 -13.46 5.29
CA ASN A 10 11.72 -14.86 5.74
C ASN A 10 11.92 -14.91 7.25
N ILE A 11 11.46 -16.01 7.87
CA ILE A 11 11.66 -16.32 9.28
C ILE A 11 12.54 -17.55 9.41
N ALA A 12 13.67 -17.41 10.11
CA ALA A 12 14.59 -18.52 10.33
C ALA A 12 13.96 -19.54 11.30
N LEU A 13 13.97 -20.81 10.94
CA LEU A 13 13.65 -21.94 11.81
C LEU A 13 14.93 -22.56 12.37
N ILE A 14 15.99 -22.60 11.55
CA ILE A 14 17.37 -22.80 12.01
C ILE A 14 18.11 -21.48 11.92
N LYS A 15 18.57 -20.96 13.06
CA LYS A 15 19.03 -19.58 13.18
C LYS A 15 20.40 -19.36 12.56
N TYR A 16 20.51 -18.19 11.93
CA TYR A 16 21.78 -17.57 11.57
C TYR A 16 22.20 -16.65 12.72
N TRP A 17 23.25 -17.02 13.46
CA TRP A 17 23.76 -16.22 14.57
C TRP A 17 25.28 -16.22 14.64
N GLY A 18 25.89 -15.25 13.98
CA GLY A 18 27.34 -15.01 13.99
C GLY A 18 28.00 -15.16 12.62
N LYS A 19 29.05 -14.39 12.42
CA LYS A 19 29.79 -14.30 11.15
C LYS A 19 31.18 -14.86 11.33
N LYS A 20 31.58 -15.72 10.38
CA LYS A 20 32.96 -16.14 10.20
C LYS A 20 33.78 -15.04 9.52
N ASP A 21 33.15 -14.35 8.56
CA ASP A 21 33.75 -13.24 7.81
C ASP A 21 32.77 -12.07 7.76
N GLU A 22 33.18 -10.90 8.24
CA GLU A 22 32.31 -9.71 8.28
C GLU A 22 32.22 -8.99 6.93
N GLN A 23 33.24 -9.08 6.07
CA GLN A 23 33.33 -8.40 4.78
C GLN A 23 32.53 -9.15 3.71
N LEU A 24 32.70 -10.48 3.66
CA LEU A 24 31.95 -11.37 2.79
C LEU A 24 30.60 -11.76 3.37
N ILE A 25 30.34 -11.48 4.65
CA ILE A 25 29.14 -11.89 5.39
C ILE A 25 28.97 -13.41 5.31
N LEU A 26 30.04 -14.16 5.59
CA LEU A 26 29.99 -15.61 5.68
C LEU A 26 29.50 -16.01 7.09
N PRO A 27 28.54 -16.93 7.22
CA PRO A 27 27.99 -17.30 8.51
C PRO A 27 28.87 -18.39 9.18
N MET A 28 28.75 -18.53 10.49
CA MET A 28 29.42 -19.62 11.24
C MET A 28 28.77 -20.98 10.98
N ASN A 29 27.46 -21.00 10.72
CA ASN A 29 26.66 -22.19 10.45
C ASN A 29 25.68 -21.96 9.29
N SER A 30 25.25 -23.03 8.64
CA SER A 30 24.14 -22.98 7.68
C SER A 30 22.84 -22.69 8.43
N SER A 31 21.87 -22.10 7.73
CA SER A 31 20.58 -21.71 8.33
C SER A 31 19.43 -22.05 7.39
N LEU A 32 18.22 -22.16 7.93
CA LEU A 32 17.02 -22.53 7.18
C LEU A 32 15.86 -21.64 7.61
N SER A 33 15.07 -21.15 6.66
CA SER A 33 13.94 -20.25 6.91
C SER A 33 12.72 -20.64 6.09
N LEU A 34 11.56 -20.17 6.54
CA LEU A 34 10.31 -20.12 5.79
C LEU A 34 10.10 -18.69 5.25
N THR A 35 9.88 -18.54 3.95
CA THR A 35 9.46 -17.27 3.32
C THR A 35 8.00 -16.98 3.65
N LEU A 36 7.64 -15.71 3.86
CA LEU A 36 6.28 -15.27 4.19
C LEU A 36 5.62 -14.49 3.05
N ASP A 37 4.32 -14.66 2.85
CA ASP A 37 3.50 -13.95 1.85
C ASP A 37 3.03 -12.55 2.29
N ALA A 38 2.83 -12.35 3.59
CA ALA A 38 2.21 -11.15 4.14
C ALA A 38 3.12 -9.90 4.10
N PHE A 39 4.44 -10.07 3.98
CA PHE A 39 5.40 -8.97 4.14
C PHE A 39 6.46 -8.98 3.05
N TYR A 40 6.60 -7.86 2.34
CA TYR A 40 7.53 -7.72 1.24
C TYR A 40 8.13 -6.32 1.13
N THR A 41 9.19 -6.22 0.34
CA THR A 41 9.82 -4.96 -0.06
C THR A 41 9.82 -4.89 -1.58
N GLU A 42 9.47 -3.73 -2.12
CA GLU A 42 9.63 -3.40 -3.53
C GLU A 42 10.79 -2.42 -3.67
N THR A 43 11.62 -2.62 -4.69
CA THR A 43 12.75 -1.73 -4.95
C THR A 43 12.98 -1.59 -6.45
N SER A 44 13.12 -0.36 -6.91
CA SER A 44 13.61 -0.05 -8.25
C SER A 44 14.98 0.61 -8.21
N VAL A 45 15.75 0.37 -9.28
CA VAL A 45 17.11 0.87 -9.48
C VAL A 45 17.20 1.40 -10.90
N GLU A 46 17.61 2.66 -11.02
CA GLU A 46 17.78 3.37 -12.27
C GLU A 46 19.18 4.01 -12.31
N PRO A 47 20.14 3.44 -13.07
CA PRO A 47 21.42 4.10 -13.32
C PRO A 47 21.16 5.37 -14.14
N LEU A 48 21.59 6.53 -13.65
CA LEU A 48 21.35 7.83 -14.28
C LEU A 48 22.65 8.54 -14.66
N GLN A 49 22.66 9.24 -15.79
CA GLN A 49 23.78 10.09 -16.17
C GLN A 49 23.76 11.38 -15.36
N GLY A 50 24.94 11.87 -14.96
CA GLY A 50 25.10 13.15 -14.24
C GLY A 50 24.90 13.07 -12.73
N LEU A 51 24.56 11.90 -12.16
CA LEU A 51 24.61 11.72 -10.71
C LEU A 51 26.05 11.62 -10.22
N HIS A 52 26.33 12.27 -9.10
CA HIS A 52 27.63 12.21 -8.40
C HIS A 52 27.59 11.32 -7.15
N GLU A 53 26.38 10.91 -6.72
CA GLU A 53 26.13 9.97 -5.64
C GLU A 53 24.80 9.23 -5.88
N ASP A 54 24.56 8.13 -5.17
CA ASP A 54 23.29 7.39 -5.27
C ASP A 54 22.14 8.18 -4.63
N GLU A 55 21.07 8.43 -5.37
CA GLU A 55 19.82 9.01 -4.86
C GLU A 55 18.96 7.90 -4.25
N VAL A 56 18.88 7.82 -2.92
CA VAL A 56 18.05 6.80 -2.25
C VAL A 56 16.75 7.42 -1.76
N ILE A 57 15.62 6.88 -2.19
CA ILE A 57 14.26 7.32 -1.81
C ILE A 57 13.57 6.16 -1.12
N MET A 58 13.08 6.38 0.11
CA MET A 58 12.34 5.39 0.88
C MET A 58 10.97 5.95 1.27
N ALA A 59 9.89 5.24 0.93
CA ALA A 59 8.51 5.65 1.23
C ALA A 59 8.18 7.09 0.72
N GLY A 60 8.71 7.47 -0.45
CA GLY A 60 8.45 8.78 -1.06
C GLY A 60 9.34 9.93 -0.58
N ALA A 61 10.20 9.71 0.43
CA ALA A 61 11.13 10.71 0.94
C ALA A 61 12.60 10.35 0.64
N PRO A 62 13.48 11.33 0.37
CA PRO A 62 14.93 11.10 0.32
C PRO A 62 15.43 10.51 1.64
N LEU A 63 16.19 9.43 1.56
CA LEU A 63 16.82 8.77 2.69
C LEU A 63 18.24 9.32 2.85
N SER A 64 18.62 9.66 4.08
CA SER A 64 19.95 10.20 4.40
C SER A 64 20.63 9.44 5.55
N GLY A 65 21.89 9.77 5.82
CA GLY A 65 22.65 9.22 6.95
C GLY A 65 23.03 7.74 6.80
N ALA A 66 23.12 7.04 7.94
CA ALA A 66 23.61 5.66 7.99
C ALA A 66 22.81 4.64 7.15
N PRO A 67 21.46 4.72 7.05
CA PRO A 67 20.67 3.85 6.18
C PRO A 67 20.97 4.04 4.69
N ALA A 68 21.03 5.29 4.21
CA ALA A 68 21.37 5.61 2.82
C ALA A 68 22.79 5.14 2.48
N ALA A 69 23.77 5.48 3.33
CA ALA A 69 25.16 5.04 3.16
C ALA A 69 25.31 3.50 3.11
N LYS A 70 24.42 2.75 3.78
CA LYS A 70 24.41 1.28 3.71
C LYS A 70 23.97 0.78 2.34
N ILE A 71 22.98 1.43 1.73
CA ILE A 71 22.50 1.12 0.38
C ILE A 71 23.55 1.51 -0.65
N SER A 72 24.14 2.71 -0.55
CA SER A 72 25.19 3.18 -1.46
C SER A 72 26.43 2.27 -1.43
N ARG A 73 26.89 1.84 -0.24
CA ARG A 73 27.99 0.85 -0.13
C ARG A 73 27.67 -0.49 -0.78
N PHE A 74 26.40 -0.90 -0.77
CA PHE A 74 25.98 -2.10 -1.48
C PHE A 74 25.99 -1.86 -3.00
N MET A 75 25.59 -0.67 -3.46
CA MET A 75 25.66 -0.28 -4.86
C MET A 75 27.10 -0.15 -5.37
N ASP A 76 28.06 0.25 -4.52
CA ASP A 76 29.49 0.22 -4.86
C ASP A 76 29.94 -1.18 -5.28
N LEU A 77 29.52 -2.21 -4.55
CA LEU A 77 29.79 -3.61 -4.90
C LEU A 77 29.14 -4.01 -6.23
N VAL A 78 27.92 -3.53 -6.50
CA VAL A 78 27.23 -3.78 -7.78
C VAL A 78 27.99 -3.13 -8.93
N ARG A 79 28.41 -1.87 -8.77
CA ARG A 79 29.21 -1.12 -9.75
C ARG A 79 30.56 -1.80 -10.02
N GLU A 80 31.26 -2.22 -8.97
CA GLU A 80 32.52 -2.95 -9.07
C GLU A 80 32.34 -4.25 -9.88
N LYS A 81 31.34 -5.06 -9.53
CA LYS A 81 31.08 -6.34 -10.21
C LYS A 81 30.64 -6.18 -11.66
N SER A 82 29.88 -5.14 -11.96
CA SER A 82 29.36 -4.87 -13.30
C SER A 82 30.33 -4.09 -14.19
N ARG A 83 31.39 -3.51 -13.60
CA ARG A 83 32.30 -2.56 -14.26
C ARG A 83 31.56 -1.35 -14.85
N ASN A 84 30.42 -0.99 -14.26
CA ASN A 84 29.65 0.18 -14.64
C ASN A 84 29.65 1.16 -13.45
N HIS A 85 30.22 2.35 -13.67
CA HIS A 85 30.46 3.34 -12.62
C HIS A 85 29.32 4.35 -12.44
N MET A 86 28.19 4.20 -13.16
CA MET A 86 27.05 5.09 -13.00
C MET A 86 26.43 4.95 -11.61
N PHE A 87 26.17 6.07 -10.96
CA PHE A 87 25.31 6.11 -9.77
C PHE A 87 23.84 5.91 -10.16
N ALA A 88 23.03 5.48 -9.21
CA ALA A 88 21.63 5.18 -9.46
C ALA A 88 20.68 5.95 -8.56
N ARG A 89 19.47 6.18 -9.07
CA ARG A 89 18.30 6.42 -8.24
C ARG A 89 17.75 5.07 -7.78
N ILE A 90 17.60 4.92 -6.47
CA ILE A 90 17.04 3.74 -5.81
C ILE A 90 15.75 4.14 -5.10
N VAL A 91 14.61 3.62 -5.54
CA VAL A 91 13.32 3.84 -4.87
C VAL A 91 12.92 2.56 -4.18
N THR A 92 12.69 2.60 -2.87
CA THR A 92 12.36 1.41 -2.07
C THR A 92 11.14 1.65 -1.18
N ARG A 93 10.24 0.66 -1.13
CA ARG A 93 9.01 0.70 -0.30
C ARG A 93 8.86 -0.62 0.45
N ASN A 94 8.78 -0.53 1.77
CA ASN A 94 8.55 -1.68 2.64
C ASN A 94 7.06 -1.83 2.93
N HIS A 95 6.49 -2.97 2.58
CA HIS A 95 5.14 -3.41 2.94
C HIS A 95 5.22 -4.35 4.15
N VAL A 96 5.99 -3.92 5.15
CA VAL A 96 6.19 -4.63 6.41
C VAL A 96 5.65 -3.69 7.49
N PRO A 97 4.55 -4.01 8.20
CA PRO A 97 4.01 -3.14 9.23
C PRO A 97 5.11 -2.79 10.23
N VAL A 98 5.28 -1.51 10.53
CA VAL A 98 6.31 -1.02 11.48
C VAL A 98 6.21 -1.76 12.83
N ALA A 99 4.99 -2.17 13.19
CA ALA A 99 4.65 -2.96 14.36
C ALA A 99 5.24 -4.38 14.42
N SER A 100 5.46 -5.02 13.29
CA SER A 100 5.52 -6.49 13.19
C SER A 100 6.86 -7.11 13.60
N GLY A 101 7.93 -6.31 13.70
CA GLY A 101 9.29 -6.77 14.03
C GLY A 101 9.83 -7.88 13.13
N PHE A 102 9.40 -7.91 11.87
CA PHE A 102 10.04 -8.67 10.81
C PHE A 102 11.36 -8.02 10.38
N ALA A 103 12.28 -8.84 9.88
CA ALA A 103 13.55 -8.37 9.34
C ALA A 103 13.35 -7.69 7.98
N SER A 104 12.96 -6.40 7.97
CA SER A 104 12.81 -5.58 6.74
C SER A 104 14.08 -5.53 5.90
N SER A 105 15.25 -5.71 6.52
CA SER A 105 16.53 -5.76 5.78
C SER A 105 16.71 -7.00 4.91
N ALA A 106 16.04 -8.12 5.22
CA ALA A 106 16.16 -9.34 4.42
C ALA A 106 15.47 -9.18 3.07
N SER A 107 14.19 -8.82 3.08
CA SER A 107 13.42 -8.50 1.87
C SER A 107 14.01 -7.31 1.13
N GLY A 108 14.42 -6.25 1.84
CA GLY A 108 14.97 -5.05 1.22
C GLY A 108 16.25 -5.29 0.42
N PHE A 109 17.24 -6.01 0.99
CA PHE A 109 18.46 -6.32 0.24
C PHE A 109 18.25 -7.41 -0.83
N ALA A 110 17.27 -8.30 -0.66
CA ALA A 110 16.90 -9.25 -1.72
C ALA A 110 16.30 -8.52 -2.94
N ALA A 111 15.33 -7.62 -2.70
CA ALA A 111 14.72 -6.80 -3.74
C ALA A 111 15.76 -5.89 -4.42
N LEU A 112 16.58 -5.19 -3.63
CA LEU A 112 17.65 -4.35 -4.16
C LEU A 112 18.67 -5.16 -4.98
N SER A 113 19.05 -6.36 -4.55
CA SER A 113 19.99 -7.21 -5.29
C SER A 113 19.44 -7.62 -6.65
N ALA A 114 18.18 -8.05 -6.69
CA ALA A 114 17.52 -8.46 -7.94
C ALA A 114 17.38 -7.26 -8.91
N ALA A 115 16.89 -6.12 -8.42
CA ALA A 115 16.76 -4.91 -9.23
C ALA A 115 18.13 -4.40 -9.72
N ALA A 116 19.12 -4.29 -8.83
CA ALA A 116 20.45 -3.79 -9.16
C ALA A 116 21.20 -4.74 -10.10
N ALA A 117 21.14 -6.06 -9.88
CA ALA A 117 21.76 -7.03 -10.77
C ALA A 117 21.23 -6.88 -12.20
N ARG A 118 19.90 -6.77 -12.36
CA ARG A 118 19.30 -6.55 -13.67
C ARG A 118 19.67 -5.20 -14.27
N ALA A 119 19.57 -4.12 -13.49
CA ALA A 119 19.84 -2.75 -13.94
C ALA A 119 21.27 -2.54 -14.46
N TYR A 120 22.23 -3.26 -13.86
CA TYR A 120 23.67 -3.21 -14.15
C TYR A 120 24.18 -4.41 -14.97
N GLY A 121 23.30 -5.29 -15.46
CA GLY A 121 23.68 -6.40 -16.34
C GLY A 121 24.51 -7.51 -15.68
N LEU A 122 24.30 -7.76 -14.38
CA LEU A 122 24.89 -8.89 -13.66
C LEU A 122 24.08 -10.18 -13.86
N ASP A 123 24.68 -11.32 -13.50
CA ASP A 123 24.00 -12.62 -13.45
C ASP A 123 22.80 -12.57 -12.49
N CYS A 124 21.62 -12.86 -13.03
CA CYS A 124 20.35 -12.88 -12.32
C CYS A 124 19.92 -14.30 -11.90
N SER A 125 20.80 -15.30 -12.00
CA SER A 125 20.55 -16.64 -11.46
C SER A 125 20.28 -16.56 -9.95
N GLY A 126 19.38 -17.39 -9.43
CA GLY A 126 19.05 -17.38 -8.00
C GLY A 126 20.29 -17.57 -7.10
N THR A 127 21.26 -18.39 -7.55
CA THR A 127 22.53 -18.58 -6.86
C THR A 127 23.33 -17.28 -6.82
N ALA A 128 23.52 -16.60 -7.95
CA ALA A 128 24.24 -15.33 -8.00
C ALA A 128 23.52 -14.23 -7.21
N LEU A 129 22.20 -14.13 -7.32
CA LEU A 129 21.38 -13.18 -6.56
C LEU A 129 21.47 -13.43 -5.06
N SER A 130 21.45 -14.69 -4.61
CA SER A 130 21.58 -15.00 -3.18
C SER A 130 22.97 -14.65 -2.63
N ARG A 131 24.03 -14.86 -3.42
CA ARG A 131 25.40 -14.42 -3.08
C ARG A 131 25.50 -12.91 -3.01
N LEU A 132 24.89 -12.21 -3.96
CA LEU A 132 24.87 -10.74 -3.98
C LEU A 132 24.08 -10.21 -2.77
N ALA A 133 22.85 -10.69 -2.55
CA ALA A 133 21.99 -10.29 -1.43
C ALA A 133 22.64 -10.53 -0.06
N ARG A 134 23.37 -11.64 0.09
CA ARG A 134 24.17 -11.93 1.29
C ARG A 134 25.08 -10.78 1.68
N ARG A 135 25.69 -10.09 0.69
CA ARG A 135 26.63 -8.98 0.91
C ARG A 135 25.96 -7.70 1.42
N GLY A 136 24.66 -7.54 1.19
CA GLY A 136 23.86 -6.47 1.80
C GLY A 136 23.35 -6.84 3.20
N SER A 137 22.79 -8.05 3.30
CA SER A 137 22.34 -8.65 4.57
C SER A 137 22.36 -10.18 4.45
N GLY A 138 22.99 -10.88 5.40
CA GLY A 138 23.16 -12.34 5.32
C GLY A 138 21.85 -13.10 5.13
N SER A 139 20.81 -12.73 5.88
CA SER A 139 19.47 -13.33 5.78
C SER A 139 18.71 -12.98 4.48
N ALA A 140 19.14 -11.95 3.74
CA ALA A 140 18.56 -11.61 2.44
C ALA A 140 18.84 -12.68 1.38
N SER A 141 19.91 -13.46 1.53
CA SER A 141 20.21 -14.59 0.63
C SER A 141 19.04 -15.57 0.51
N ARG A 142 18.35 -15.86 1.63
CA ARG A 142 17.21 -16.78 1.68
C ARG A 142 15.93 -16.17 1.10
N SER A 143 15.79 -14.85 1.15
CA SER A 143 14.70 -14.09 0.52
C SER A 143 14.81 -14.02 -1.02
N ILE A 144 15.63 -14.87 -1.65
CA ILE A 144 15.65 -15.04 -3.11
C ILE A 144 14.71 -16.17 -3.55
N TYR A 145 14.30 -17.10 -2.66
CA TYR A 145 13.52 -18.29 -3.01
C TYR A 145 12.28 -18.48 -2.14
N GLY A 146 11.17 -18.93 -2.72
CA GLY A 146 9.91 -19.22 -2.00
C GLY A 146 9.99 -20.42 -1.07
N GLY A 147 8.95 -20.62 -0.25
CA GLY A 147 8.83 -21.76 0.65
C GLY A 147 9.94 -21.85 1.70
N PHE A 148 10.42 -23.08 1.94
CA PHE A 148 11.57 -23.36 2.79
C PHE A 148 12.89 -23.19 2.04
N VAL A 149 13.81 -22.44 2.63
CA VAL A 149 15.08 -22.07 2.00
C VAL A 149 16.23 -22.28 2.95
N LYS A 150 17.27 -22.95 2.48
CA LYS A 150 18.54 -23.13 3.21
C LYS A 150 19.58 -22.15 2.69
N TRP A 151 20.25 -21.43 3.59
CA TRP A 151 21.51 -20.76 3.30
C TRP A 151 22.68 -21.65 3.71
N MET A 152 23.47 -22.06 2.73
CA MET A 152 24.70 -22.82 2.89
C MET A 152 25.80 -21.93 3.46
N LYS A 153 26.46 -22.35 4.54
CA LYS A 153 27.55 -21.56 5.12
C LYS A 153 28.70 -21.32 4.14
N GLY A 154 29.04 -22.33 3.34
CA GLY A 154 30.18 -22.29 2.44
C GLY A 154 31.52 -22.13 3.17
N THR A 155 32.58 -22.04 2.38
CA THR A 155 33.94 -21.72 2.83
C THR A 155 34.43 -20.38 2.31
N ASP A 156 33.79 -19.84 1.27
CA ASP A 156 34.15 -18.63 0.55
C ASP A 156 32.92 -17.94 -0.08
N ASP A 157 33.13 -16.86 -0.83
CA ASP A 157 32.06 -16.10 -1.51
C ASP A 157 31.27 -16.94 -2.52
N ALA A 158 31.90 -17.92 -3.17
CA ALA A 158 31.31 -18.73 -4.24
C ALA A 158 30.45 -19.87 -3.70
N SER A 159 30.87 -20.49 -2.59
CA SER A 159 30.22 -21.65 -1.97
C SER A 159 29.16 -21.28 -0.91
N SER A 160 29.02 -20.00 -0.55
CA SER A 160 28.03 -19.53 0.44
C SER A 160 26.82 -18.87 -0.23
N TYR A 161 25.78 -19.65 -0.50
CA TYR A 161 24.57 -19.22 -1.21
C TYR A 161 23.31 -19.92 -0.69
N ALA A 162 22.13 -19.42 -1.07
CA ALA A 162 20.86 -20.02 -0.68
C ALA A 162 20.35 -21.02 -1.73
N VAL A 163 19.62 -22.04 -1.28
CA VAL A 163 18.97 -23.05 -2.12
C VAL A 163 17.54 -23.31 -1.60
N PRO A 164 16.56 -23.50 -2.49
CA PRO A 164 15.23 -23.93 -2.08
C PRO A 164 15.28 -25.36 -1.53
N VAL A 165 14.44 -25.65 -0.55
CA VAL A 165 14.30 -26.96 0.10
C VAL A 165 12.95 -27.58 -0.23
N ASP A 166 11.88 -26.80 -0.08
CA ASP A 166 10.49 -27.24 -0.28
C ASP A 166 9.60 -26.02 -0.57
N PRO A 167 8.59 -26.10 -1.45
CA PRO A 167 7.74 -24.95 -1.80
C PRO A 167 6.75 -24.53 -0.70
N ALA A 168 6.61 -25.29 0.39
CA ALA A 168 5.67 -25.06 1.48
C ALA A 168 4.20 -24.95 1.01
N ASN A 169 3.81 -25.76 0.02
CA ASN A 169 2.46 -25.79 -0.55
C ASN A 169 1.49 -26.71 0.22
N TRP A 170 1.68 -26.80 1.54
CA TRP A 170 0.89 -27.61 2.46
C TRP A 170 0.46 -26.73 3.65
N PRO A 171 -0.52 -27.15 4.49
CA PRO A 171 -1.21 -26.29 5.46
C PRO A 171 -0.38 -25.78 6.66
N ILE A 172 0.86 -25.37 6.46
CA ILE A 172 1.71 -24.73 7.45
C ILE A 172 1.45 -23.22 7.45
N CYS A 173 1.27 -22.65 8.63
CA CYS A 173 1.04 -21.23 8.84
C CYS A 173 2.02 -20.67 9.87
N LEU A 174 2.26 -19.37 9.78
CA LEU A 174 3.08 -18.65 10.74
C LEU A 174 2.33 -17.40 11.22
N LEU A 175 2.10 -17.31 12.53
CA LEU A 175 1.56 -16.11 13.16
C LEU A 175 2.72 -15.30 13.77
N ALA A 176 2.82 -14.02 13.46
CA ALA A 176 3.71 -13.13 14.19
C ALA A 176 2.96 -12.37 15.27
N VAL A 177 3.60 -12.33 16.44
CA VAL A 177 3.15 -11.58 17.60
C VAL A 177 4.13 -10.45 17.87
N ALA A 178 3.66 -9.23 17.65
CA ALA A 178 4.39 -8.00 17.89
C ALA A 178 4.36 -7.63 19.37
N VAL A 179 5.38 -8.08 20.12
CA VAL A 179 5.51 -7.80 21.56
C VAL A 179 5.92 -6.36 21.82
N ASN A 180 6.92 -5.86 21.11
CA ASN A 180 7.41 -4.49 21.30
C ASN A 180 7.90 -3.89 19.97
N LYS A 181 7.42 -2.67 19.70
CA LYS A 181 7.66 -1.92 18.46
C LYS A 181 8.84 -0.95 18.58
N GLN A 182 9.39 -0.78 19.78
CA GLN A 182 10.48 0.15 20.04
C GLN A 182 11.82 -0.33 19.45
N PRO A 183 12.73 0.60 19.11
CA PRO A 183 14.07 0.25 18.66
C PRO A 183 14.78 -0.67 19.66
N LYS A 184 15.40 -1.73 19.13
CA LYS A 184 16.15 -2.69 19.94
C LYS A 184 17.34 -1.99 20.60
N LYS A 185 17.53 -2.22 21.91
CA LYS A 185 18.70 -1.72 22.66
C LYS A 185 20.02 -2.21 22.07
N ILE A 186 20.08 -3.47 21.63
CA ILE A 186 21.25 -4.09 21.00
C ILE A 186 20.87 -4.55 19.59
N SER A 187 21.57 -4.03 18.58
CA SER A 187 21.35 -4.47 17.19
C SER A 187 21.75 -5.94 17.00
N SER A 188 21.11 -6.66 16.07
CA SER A 188 21.46 -8.05 15.79
C SER A 188 22.94 -8.23 15.41
N ARG A 189 23.54 -7.23 14.74
CA ARG A 189 24.96 -7.26 14.33
C ARG A 189 25.89 -7.17 15.54
N GLU A 190 25.59 -6.29 16.48
CA GLU A 190 26.36 -6.20 17.73
C GLU A 190 26.15 -7.44 18.60
N GLY A 191 24.89 -7.88 18.76
CA GLY A 191 24.55 -9.07 19.54
C GLY A 191 25.25 -10.32 19.03
N MET A 192 25.24 -10.57 17.71
CA MET A 192 25.93 -11.73 17.14
C MET A 192 27.45 -11.63 17.32
N ARG A 193 28.05 -10.44 17.13
CA ARG A 193 29.49 -10.22 17.28
C ARG A 193 29.92 -10.47 18.73
N ARG A 194 29.17 -9.96 19.70
CA ARG A 194 29.42 -10.20 21.12
C ARG A 194 29.30 -11.68 21.46
N THR A 195 28.23 -12.33 21.02
CA THR A 195 28.00 -13.75 21.29
C THR A 195 29.15 -14.59 20.75
N VAL A 196 29.58 -14.37 19.50
CA VAL A 196 30.71 -15.08 18.88
C VAL A 196 31.99 -14.92 19.69
N LYS A 197 32.28 -13.69 20.15
CA LYS A 197 33.55 -13.37 20.80
C LYS A 197 33.66 -13.84 22.25
N THR A 198 32.54 -13.91 22.96
CA THR A 198 32.57 -13.96 24.43
C THR A 198 31.74 -15.09 25.03
N SER A 199 30.78 -15.65 24.29
CA SER A 199 29.90 -16.68 24.85
C SER A 199 30.61 -18.03 24.94
N SER A 200 30.73 -18.55 26.16
CA SER A 200 31.25 -19.88 26.43
C SER A 200 30.40 -20.99 25.78
N PHE A 201 29.12 -20.71 25.50
CA PHE A 201 28.19 -21.66 24.89
C PHE A 201 28.23 -21.64 23.35
N TYR A 202 28.93 -20.67 22.75
CA TYR A 202 28.93 -20.50 21.30
C TYR A 202 29.47 -21.70 20.50
N PRO A 203 30.55 -22.39 20.92
CA PRO A 203 31.01 -23.60 20.21
C PRO A 203 29.97 -24.72 20.19
N VAL A 204 29.20 -24.87 21.27
CA VAL A 204 28.12 -25.87 21.37
C VAL A 204 26.93 -25.46 20.51
N TRP A 205 26.58 -24.16 20.52
CA TRP A 205 25.54 -23.61 19.64
C TRP A 205 25.76 -23.96 18.16
N ILE A 206 26.99 -23.83 17.65
CA ILE A 206 27.30 -24.16 16.24
C ILE A 206 27.04 -25.64 15.95
N LYS A 207 27.53 -26.55 16.81
CA LYS A 207 27.33 -27.99 16.65
C LYS A 207 25.84 -28.36 16.69
N GLU A 208 25.11 -27.77 17.62
CA GLU A 208 23.69 -28.02 17.78
C GLU A 208 22.84 -27.45 16.63
N ALA A 209 23.21 -26.29 16.07
CA ALA A 209 22.53 -25.73 14.91
C ALA A 209 22.71 -26.60 13.65
N GLU A 210 23.91 -27.19 13.45
CA GLU A 210 24.16 -28.15 12.38
C GLU A 210 23.37 -29.46 12.56
N ARG A 211 23.29 -29.95 13.82
CA ARG A 211 22.48 -31.12 14.16
C ARG A 211 20.99 -30.88 13.93
N ASP A 212 20.47 -29.72 14.32
CA ASP A 212 19.08 -29.36 14.10
C ASP A 212 18.76 -29.23 12.60
N LEU A 213 19.67 -28.64 11.81
CA LEU A 213 19.53 -28.55 10.36
C LEU A 213 19.43 -29.94 9.70
N ALA A 214 20.29 -30.87 10.10
CA ALA A 214 20.26 -32.24 9.59
C ALA A 214 18.96 -32.98 9.93
N ARG A 215 18.28 -32.60 11.02
CA ARG A 215 17.00 -33.20 11.46
C ARG A 215 15.77 -32.53 10.87
N ILE A 216 15.79 -31.21 10.65
CA ILE A 216 14.62 -30.47 10.17
C ILE A 216 14.38 -30.71 8.68
N GLU A 217 15.44 -30.94 7.88
CA GLU A 217 15.29 -31.18 6.44
C GLU A 217 14.44 -32.42 6.11
N PRO A 218 14.66 -33.61 6.73
CA PRO A 218 13.74 -34.74 6.58
C PRO A 218 12.31 -34.41 7.02
N ALA A 219 12.14 -33.76 8.17
CA ALA A 219 10.81 -33.40 8.68
C ALA A 219 10.03 -32.49 7.72
N ILE A 220 10.72 -31.55 7.06
CA ILE A 220 10.13 -30.71 5.99
C ILE A 220 9.67 -31.56 4.82
N ARG A 221 10.47 -32.52 4.34
CA ARG A 221 10.09 -33.41 3.22
C ARG A 221 8.91 -34.31 3.55
N GLU A 222 8.76 -34.68 4.82
CA GLU A 222 7.67 -35.52 5.33
C GLU A 222 6.44 -34.71 5.76
N HIS A 223 6.49 -33.37 5.64
CA HIS A 223 5.47 -32.44 6.13
C HIS A 223 5.11 -32.64 7.62
N ASP A 224 6.10 -33.05 8.43
CA ASP A 224 5.94 -33.28 9.87
C ASP A 224 6.03 -31.94 10.63
N LEU A 225 4.89 -31.24 10.70
CA LEU A 225 4.76 -29.96 11.40
C LEU A 225 5.24 -30.03 12.86
N ASP A 226 4.97 -31.14 13.53
CA ASP A 226 5.27 -31.35 14.94
C ASP A 226 6.78 -31.40 15.16
N MET A 227 7.50 -32.19 14.36
CA MET A 227 8.95 -32.27 14.40
C MET A 227 9.60 -30.95 13.96
N ILE A 228 9.10 -30.32 12.89
CA ILE A 228 9.60 -29.01 12.43
C ILE A 228 9.49 -27.97 13.55
N GLY A 229 8.32 -27.90 14.19
CA GLY A 229 8.02 -26.98 15.28
C GLY A 229 8.90 -27.21 16.51
N LYS A 230 9.02 -28.46 16.97
CA LYS A 230 9.90 -28.84 18.08
C LYS A 230 11.36 -28.45 17.84
N ILE A 231 11.87 -28.69 16.62
CA ILE A 231 13.24 -28.34 16.27
C ILE A 231 13.42 -26.82 16.21
N ALA A 232 12.49 -26.09 15.58
CA ALA A 232 12.56 -24.63 15.46
C ALA A 232 12.51 -23.93 16.83
N GLU A 233 11.68 -24.43 17.75
CA GLU A 233 11.54 -23.96 19.12
C GLU A 233 12.83 -24.18 19.91
N ALA A 234 13.34 -25.42 19.92
CA ALA A 234 14.59 -25.76 20.60
C ALA A 234 15.79 -24.99 20.01
N ASN A 235 15.86 -24.82 18.69
CA ASN A 235 16.94 -24.08 18.03
C ASN A 235 16.93 -22.60 18.42
N ALA A 236 15.75 -21.96 18.45
CA ALA A 236 15.62 -20.58 18.92
C ALA A 236 16.09 -20.44 20.38
N LEU A 237 15.66 -21.31 21.28
CA LEU A 237 16.07 -21.30 22.69
C LEU A 237 17.58 -21.49 22.85
N LYS A 238 18.19 -22.42 22.09
CA LYS A 238 19.65 -22.63 22.08
C LYS A 238 20.41 -21.39 21.62
N MET A 239 19.91 -20.67 20.62
CA MET A 239 20.50 -19.39 20.18
C MET A 239 20.46 -18.35 21.31
N HIS A 240 19.31 -18.21 21.98
CA HIS A 240 19.14 -17.27 23.08
C HIS A 240 19.97 -17.66 24.31
N ALA A 241 20.13 -18.95 24.60
CA ALA A 241 21.04 -19.43 25.63
C ALA A 241 22.49 -19.01 25.36
N ALA A 242 22.94 -19.08 24.11
CA ALA A 242 24.26 -18.57 23.74
C ALA A 242 24.38 -17.04 23.98
N MET A 243 23.33 -16.26 23.72
CA MET A 243 23.32 -14.81 24.02
C MET A 243 23.38 -14.52 25.52
N LEU A 244 22.63 -15.28 26.33
CA LEU A 244 22.63 -15.17 27.79
C LEU A 244 24.00 -15.51 28.40
N ALA A 245 24.76 -16.40 27.74
CA ALA A 245 26.12 -16.77 28.15
C ALA A 245 27.21 -15.83 27.59
N ALA A 246 26.85 -14.79 26.82
CA ALA A 246 27.81 -13.80 26.32
C ALA A 246 28.29 -12.83 27.41
N GLU A 247 29.36 -12.09 27.15
CA GLU A 247 29.93 -11.11 28.09
C GLU A 247 30.02 -9.70 27.44
N PRO A 248 29.37 -8.67 28.00
CA PRO A 248 28.34 -8.77 29.04
C PRO A 248 27.08 -9.48 28.51
N PRO A 249 26.36 -10.23 29.36
CA PRO A 249 25.19 -10.99 28.97
C PRO A 249 24.06 -10.06 28.54
N PHE A 250 23.22 -10.52 27.63
CA PHE A 250 22.06 -9.76 27.18
C PHE A 250 20.93 -10.69 26.73
N THR A 251 19.71 -10.15 26.78
CA THR A 251 18.51 -10.84 26.31
C THR A 251 17.66 -9.93 25.44
N TYR A 252 16.92 -10.56 24.54
CA TYR A 252 15.84 -9.92 23.80
C TYR A 252 14.45 -10.25 24.38
N TRP A 253 14.40 -11.12 25.39
CA TRP A 253 13.14 -11.51 26.01
C TRP A 253 12.58 -10.35 26.82
N GLU A 254 11.31 -10.09 26.61
CA GLU A 254 10.48 -9.21 27.43
C GLU A 254 9.34 -10.02 28.05
N GLU A 255 8.57 -9.41 28.93
CA GLU A 255 7.43 -10.07 29.57
C GLU A 255 6.46 -10.66 28.53
N GLY A 256 6.08 -9.87 27.52
CA GLY A 256 5.22 -10.35 26.44
C GLY A 256 5.84 -11.48 25.63
N THR A 257 7.17 -11.53 25.48
CA THR A 257 7.85 -12.66 24.84
C THR A 257 7.57 -13.96 25.60
N MET A 258 7.75 -13.91 26.92
CA MET A 258 7.51 -15.05 27.80
C MET A 258 6.03 -15.46 27.82
N THR A 259 5.12 -14.49 27.76
CA THR A 259 3.68 -14.75 27.63
C THR A 259 3.37 -15.56 26.39
N VAL A 260 3.84 -15.13 25.20
CA VAL A 260 3.60 -15.88 23.95
C VAL A 260 4.17 -17.29 24.02
N MET A 261 5.39 -17.46 24.54
CA MET A 261 6.01 -18.79 24.69
C MET A 261 5.19 -19.71 25.60
N ARG A 262 4.67 -19.18 26.72
CA ARG A 262 3.81 -19.95 27.64
C ARG A 262 2.47 -20.32 26.99
N ARG A 263 1.86 -19.41 26.22
CA ARG A 263 0.63 -19.69 25.48
C ARG A 263 0.84 -20.79 24.44
N ALA A 264 1.94 -20.75 23.69
CA ALA A 264 2.27 -21.80 22.72
C ALA A 264 2.38 -23.19 23.38
N VAL A 265 3.06 -23.28 24.54
CA VAL A 265 3.15 -24.52 25.32
C VAL A 265 1.77 -24.97 25.82
N HIS A 266 0.97 -24.05 26.36
CA HIS A 266 -0.37 -24.35 26.85
C HIS A 266 -1.31 -24.88 25.76
N LEU A 267 -1.33 -24.23 24.60
CA LEU A 267 -2.11 -24.66 23.44
C LEU A 267 -1.69 -26.06 22.98
N ARG A 268 -0.38 -26.34 22.99
CA ARG A 268 0.16 -27.66 22.67
C ARG A 268 -0.24 -28.74 23.68
N GLU A 269 -0.29 -28.43 24.98
CA GLU A 269 -0.81 -29.33 26.01
C GLU A 269 -2.30 -29.64 25.83
N GLN A 270 -3.06 -28.74 25.20
CA GLN A 270 -4.46 -28.93 24.82
C GLN A 270 -4.64 -29.65 23.47
N GLY A 271 -3.56 -30.12 22.87
CA GLY A 271 -3.59 -30.85 21.59
C GLY A 271 -3.64 -29.95 20.35
N ILE A 272 -3.36 -28.65 20.47
CA ILE A 272 -3.24 -27.71 19.34
C ILE A 272 -1.75 -27.59 18.97
N PRO A 273 -1.29 -28.09 17.80
CA PRO A 273 0.10 -27.96 17.37
C PRO A 273 0.52 -26.49 17.22
N CYS A 274 1.16 -25.94 18.25
CA CYS A 274 1.63 -24.57 18.31
C CYS A 274 3.08 -24.54 18.80
N TYR A 275 3.97 -24.00 17.99
CA TYR A 275 5.41 -23.98 18.25
C TYR A 275 5.96 -22.59 18.05
N PHE A 276 6.82 -22.11 18.94
CA PHE A 276 7.37 -20.78 18.77
C PHE A 276 8.76 -20.76 18.16
N THR A 277 9.11 -19.66 17.52
CA THR A 277 10.48 -19.32 17.17
C THR A 277 10.72 -17.84 17.36
N MET A 278 11.98 -17.45 17.58
CA MET A 278 12.34 -16.07 17.85
C MET A 278 13.67 -15.68 17.23
N ASP A 279 13.75 -14.48 16.68
CA ASP A 279 14.98 -13.89 16.16
C ASP A 279 15.61 -12.96 17.21
N ALA A 280 16.54 -12.11 16.78
CA ALA A 280 17.16 -11.12 17.65
C ALA A 280 16.25 -9.93 17.95
N GLY A 281 15.20 -10.14 18.75
CA GLY A 281 14.23 -9.13 19.20
C GLY A 281 13.09 -9.77 20.01
N PRO A 282 12.23 -8.98 20.66
CA PRO A 282 11.20 -9.50 21.57
C PRO A 282 10.01 -10.17 20.86
N ASN A 283 9.83 -9.93 19.56
CA ASN A 283 8.70 -10.44 18.79
C ASN A 283 8.82 -11.93 18.49
N VAL A 284 7.78 -12.67 18.82
CA VAL A 284 7.69 -14.13 18.67
C VAL A 284 6.91 -14.49 17.42
N LYS A 285 7.25 -15.64 16.82
CA LYS A 285 6.55 -16.21 15.68
C LYS A 285 6.06 -17.60 16.07
N LEU A 286 4.81 -17.92 15.78
CA LEU A 286 4.17 -19.18 16.08
C LEU A 286 3.94 -19.95 14.79
N LEU A 287 4.48 -21.16 14.73
CA LEU A 287 4.28 -22.13 13.68
C LEU A 287 3.11 -23.04 14.07
N CYS A 288 2.15 -23.19 13.17
CA CYS A 288 0.96 -24.01 13.39
C CYS A 288 0.38 -24.51 12.06
N SER A 289 -0.69 -25.30 12.14
CA SER A 289 -1.52 -25.65 10.99
C SER A 289 -2.47 -24.50 10.65
N GLU A 290 -2.85 -24.36 9.37
CA GLU A 290 -3.90 -23.43 8.94
C GLU A 290 -5.21 -23.64 9.71
N ALA A 291 -5.56 -24.90 10.02
CA ALA A 291 -6.79 -25.26 10.73
C ALA A 291 -6.86 -24.75 12.18
N ASP A 292 -5.71 -24.44 12.79
CA ASP A 292 -5.60 -24.05 14.19
C ASP A 292 -5.46 -22.52 14.38
N VAL A 293 -5.32 -21.76 13.28
CA VAL A 293 -5.05 -20.32 13.32
C VAL A 293 -6.08 -19.56 14.15
N ASP A 294 -7.37 -19.80 13.94
CA ASP A 294 -8.42 -19.05 14.62
C ASP A 294 -8.43 -19.32 16.13
N ARG A 295 -8.18 -20.56 16.56
CA ARG A 295 -8.09 -20.95 17.98
C ARG A 295 -6.88 -20.31 18.66
N ILE A 296 -5.75 -20.24 17.96
CA ILE A 296 -4.53 -19.59 18.46
C ILE A 296 -4.72 -18.07 18.56
N LEU A 297 -5.42 -17.46 17.59
CA LEU A 297 -5.74 -16.03 17.63
C LEU A 297 -6.69 -15.68 18.78
N GLU A 298 -7.73 -16.49 18.98
CA GLU A 298 -8.67 -16.35 20.09
C GLU A 298 -7.92 -16.38 21.43
N ASP A 299 -7.05 -17.38 21.64
CA ASP A 299 -6.22 -17.50 22.83
C ASP A 299 -5.30 -16.29 23.08
N LEU A 300 -4.62 -15.82 22.04
CA LEU A 300 -3.69 -14.70 22.15
C LEU A 300 -4.40 -13.35 22.32
N SER A 301 -5.66 -13.23 21.88
CA SER A 301 -6.43 -11.98 21.96
C SER A 301 -6.70 -11.53 23.40
N GLU A 302 -6.62 -12.45 24.37
CA GLU A 302 -6.71 -12.13 25.81
C GLU A 302 -5.48 -11.34 26.31
N PHE A 303 -4.33 -11.49 25.65
CA PHE A 303 -3.03 -10.96 26.09
C PHE A 303 -2.49 -9.86 25.18
N PHE A 304 -2.90 -9.86 23.91
CA PHE A 304 -2.34 -9.03 22.86
C PHE A 304 -3.45 -8.40 22.02
N PRO A 305 -3.38 -7.10 21.71
CA PRO A 305 -4.42 -6.45 20.92
C PRO A 305 -4.35 -6.91 19.45
N PRO A 306 -5.48 -6.90 18.70
CA PRO A 306 -5.54 -7.46 17.35
C PRO A 306 -4.47 -6.95 16.37
N GLU A 307 -4.09 -5.67 16.46
CA GLU A 307 -3.07 -5.04 15.61
C GLU A 307 -1.64 -5.55 15.86
N SER A 308 -1.43 -6.33 16.92
CA SER A 308 -0.16 -6.98 17.21
C SER A 308 -0.08 -8.42 16.69
N LEU A 309 -1.19 -8.98 16.22
CA LEU A 309 -1.31 -10.34 15.72
C LEU A 309 -1.40 -10.31 14.20
N THR A 310 -0.46 -10.95 13.51
CA THR A 310 -0.50 -11.04 12.04
C THR A 310 -0.29 -12.46 11.56
N VAL A 311 -1.23 -12.95 10.76
CA VAL A 311 -1.15 -14.26 10.12
C VAL A 311 -0.41 -14.14 8.79
N ALA A 312 0.59 -14.99 8.58
CA ALA A 312 1.28 -15.18 7.32
C ALA A 312 1.23 -16.66 6.92
N GLY A 313 1.15 -16.93 5.62
CA GLY A 313 1.31 -18.25 5.04
C GLY A 313 0.08 -18.89 4.40
N ARG A 314 -0.80 -18.09 3.78
CA ARG A 314 -1.89 -18.63 2.94
C ARG A 314 -1.45 -18.84 1.47
N ASP A 315 -0.35 -18.22 1.06
CA ASP A 315 0.26 -18.36 -0.27
C ASP A 315 1.80 -18.44 -0.18
N LEU A 316 2.33 -19.54 0.38
CA LEU A 316 3.78 -19.71 0.62
C LEU A 316 4.58 -20.17 -0.61
N ALA A 317 3.90 -20.63 -1.66
CA ALA A 317 4.47 -21.16 -2.89
C ALA A 317 4.96 -20.07 -3.87
N LEU A 318 5.07 -18.82 -3.42
CA LEU A 318 5.43 -17.68 -4.26
C LEU A 318 6.84 -17.82 -4.84
N THR A 319 6.96 -17.76 -6.16
CA THR A 319 8.24 -17.45 -6.82
C THR A 319 8.64 -16.04 -6.40
N ILE A 320 9.66 -15.92 -5.54
CA ILE A 320 9.99 -14.65 -4.87
C ILE A 320 10.49 -13.57 -5.83
N TRP A 321 11.00 -13.95 -6.99
CA TRP A 321 11.34 -13.01 -8.04
C TRP A 321 10.73 -13.50 -9.36
N ARG A 322 9.85 -12.70 -9.95
CA ARG A 322 9.78 -12.64 -11.40
C ARG A 322 10.83 -11.63 -11.81
N THR A 323 11.75 -12.00 -12.71
CA THR A 323 12.39 -10.99 -13.57
C THR A 323 11.25 -10.18 -14.11
N LEU A 324 11.13 -8.92 -13.70
CA LEU A 324 9.99 -8.16 -14.16
C LEU A 324 10.11 -8.03 -15.67
N PHE A 325 11.30 -7.91 -16.30
CA PHE A 325 11.35 -7.59 -17.73
C PHE A 325 12.57 -8.14 -18.49
N SER A 326 12.32 -8.84 -19.61
CA SER A 326 13.29 -9.09 -20.70
C SER A 326 13.53 -7.80 -21.50
N GLU A 327 14.49 -7.73 -22.43
CA GLU A 327 14.82 -6.47 -23.13
C GLU A 327 13.66 -5.88 -23.97
N GLY A 328 12.64 -6.67 -24.33
CA GLY A 328 11.40 -6.17 -24.97
C GLY A 328 10.40 -5.50 -24.02
N ASP A 329 10.76 -5.43 -22.74
CA ASP A 329 9.82 -5.35 -21.63
C ASP A 329 10.24 -4.19 -20.67
N ILE A 330 11.30 -3.45 -21.01
CA ILE A 330 11.73 -2.21 -20.35
C ILE A 330 10.60 -1.15 -20.37
N HIS A 331 9.63 -1.28 -21.28
CA HIS A 331 8.43 -0.43 -21.34
C HIS A 331 7.38 -0.71 -20.25
N ASN A 332 7.61 -1.68 -19.37
CA ASN A 332 6.54 -2.36 -18.66
C ASN A 332 6.66 -2.18 -17.11
N LEU A 333 7.69 -1.44 -16.64
CA LEU A 333 7.72 -0.83 -15.30
C LEU A 333 6.92 0.47 -15.18
N ASN A 334 6.52 1.01 -16.32
CA ASN A 334 5.49 2.02 -16.41
C ASN A 334 4.08 1.44 -16.14
N GLY A 335 3.92 0.11 -16.12
CA GLY A 335 2.61 -0.52 -16.23
C GLY A 335 1.76 -0.56 -14.96
N VAL A 336 2.32 -0.41 -13.76
CA VAL A 336 1.55 -0.45 -12.50
C VAL A 336 1.29 0.96 -12.02
N GLN A 337 0.03 1.38 -11.97
CA GLN A 337 -0.39 2.70 -11.53
C GLN A 337 -1.53 2.58 -10.53
N SER A 338 -1.53 3.45 -9.52
CA SER A 338 -2.57 3.49 -8.50
C SER A 338 -3.19 4.87 -8.37
N ALA A 339 -4.44 4.93 -7.92
CA ALA A 339 -5.09 6.17 -7.55
C ALA A 339 -5.89 6.00 -6.25
N PRO A 340 -5.77 6.93 -5.28
CA PRO A 340 -6.47 6.84 -4.01
C PRO A 340 -7.98 7.04 -4.18
N GLY A 341 -8.74 6.52 -3.21
CA GLY A 341 -10.12 6.91 -3.00
C GLY A 341 -10.22 8.32 -2.43
N LYS A 342 -11.45 8.76 -2.14
CA LYS A 342 -11.71 10.11 -1.61
C LYS A 342 -12.84 10.16 -0.60
N LEU A 343 -12.79 11.19 0.23
CA LEU A 343 -13.88 11.66 1.09
C LEU A 343 -14.12 13.15 0.86
N TYR A 344 -15.39 13.53 0.71
CA TYR A 344 -15.76 14.95 0.70
C TYR A 344 -15.86 15.45 2.13
N ILE A 345 -15.22 16.59 2.36
CA ILE A 345 -15.12 17.24 3.66
C ILE A 345 -16.13 18.39 3.74
N ALA A 346 -16.22 19.21 2.68
CA ALA A 346 -17.24 20.25 2.57
C ALA A 346 -17.48 20.65 1.11
N GLY A 347 -18.67 21.20 0.81
CA GLY A 347 -19.00 21.85 -0.47
C GLY A 347 -19.69 20.96 -1.51
N GLU A 348 -20.19 19.79 -1.12
CA GLU A 348 -20.58 18.64 -1.96
C GLU A 348 -21.52 18.99 -3.12
N TYR A 349 -22.71 19.53 -2.82
CA TYR A 349 -23.69 19.86 -3.86
C TYR A 349 -23.42 21.21 -4.51
N ALA A 350 -22.78 22.14 -3.79
CA ALA A 350 -22.44 23.46 -4.31
C ALA A 350 -21.34 23.35 -5.38
N VAL A 351 -20.34 22.48 -5.20
CA VAL A 351 -19.21 22.33 -6.13
C VAL A 351 -19.63 21.77 -7.51
N VAL A 352 -20.85 21.28 -7.65
CA VAL A 352 -21.41 20.92 -8.96
C VAL A 352 -21.59 22.17 -9.83
N GLU A 353 -21.80 23.34 -9.22
CA GLU A 353 -21.82 24.63 -9.88
C GLU A 353 -20.39 25.15 -10.14
N PRO A 354 -20.08 25.64 -11.35
CA PRO A 354 -18.75 26.15 -11.68
C PRO A 354 -18.27 27.25 -10.75
N GLY A 355 -17.04 27.13 -10.25
CA GLY A 355 -16.39 28.12 -9.38
C GLY A 355 -16.83 28.11 -7.91
N TYR A 356 -17.68 27.17 -7.48
CA TYR A 356 -17.98 26.98 -6.07
C TYR A 356 -16.97 26.02 -5.43
N PRO A 357 -16.41 26.34 -4.25
CA PRO A 357 -15.34 25.57 -3.64
C PRO A 357 -15.85 24.34 -2.87
N ALA A 358 -15.00 23.34 -2.77
CA ALA A 358 -15.10 22.18 -1.91
C ALA A 358 -13.75 21.87 -1.25
N ILE A 359 -13.80 21.15 -0.13
CA ILE A 359 -12.61 20.53 0.49
C ILE A 359 -12.78 19.01 0.36
N ILE A 360 -11.73 18.35 -0.13
CA ILE A 360 -11.74 16.91 -0.41
C ILE A 360 -10.44 16.31 0.13
N ALA A 361 -10.55 15.16 0.79
CA ALA A 361 -9.40 14.38 1.26
C ALA A 361 -9.27 13.12 0.41
N ALA A 362 -8.09 12.86 -0.12
CA ALA A 362 -7.72 11.58 -0.70
C ALA A 362 -7.33 10.60 0.41
N ILE A 363 -7.75 9.35 0.33
CA ILE A 363 -7.52 8.35 1.38
C ILE A 363 -6.46 7.33 0.96
N ASP A 364 -5.86 6.65 1.93
CA ASP A 364 -4.79 5.67 1.78
C ASP A 364 -5.20 4.32 1.15
N LYS A 365 -6.50 4.09 0.93
CA LYS A 365 -6.98 2.97 0.10
C LYS A 365 -7.05 3.38 -1.37
N SER A 366 -6.70 2.47 -2.28
CA SER A 366 -6.54 2.80 -3.70
C SER A 366 -7.14 1.75 -4.64
N VAL A 367 -7.26 2.15 -5.91
CA VAL A 367 -7.39 1.22 -7.04
C VAL A 367 -6.03 1.13 -7.71
N THR A 368 -5.56 -0.09 -7.94
CA THR A 368 -4.30 -0.37 -8.64
C THR A 368 -4.59 -1.04 -9.98
N VAL A 369 -4.01 -0.51 -11.04
CA VAL A 369 -4.13 -0.97 -12.42
C VAL A 369 -2.75 -1.39 -12.90
N THR A 370 -2.65 -2.61 -13.40
CA THR A 370 -1.48 -3.10 -14.13
C THR A 370 -1.80 -3.15 -15.62
N ILE A 371 -0.96 -2.59 -16.47
CA ILE A 371 -1.01 -2.71 -17.93
C ILE A 371 0.18 -3.54 -18.43
N GLU A 372 -0.09 -4.50 -19.31
CA GLU A 372 0.91 -5.40 -19.90
C GLU A 372 0.74 -5.44 -21.42
N ARG A 373 1.83 -5.30 -22.19
CA ARG A 373 1.80 -5.43 -23.65
C ARG A 373 1.33 -6.83 -24.08
N LYS A 374 0.55 -6.91 -25.16
CA LYS A 374 0.14 -8.15 -25.82
C LYS A 374 0.32 -8.01 -27.33
N GLU A 375 0.51 -9.15 -28.00
CA GLU A 375 0.74 -9.18 -29.46
C GLU A 375 -0.58 -9.20 -30.27
N THR A 376 -1.57 -10.00 -29.83
CA THR A 376 -2.72 -10.34 -30.69
C THR A 376 -4.08 -9.97 -30.12
N ARG A 377 -4.27 -10.07 -28.79
CA ARG A 377 -5.55 -9.77 -28.13
C ARG A 377 -5.32 -9.00 -26.84
N GLY A 378 -6.16 -8.00 -26.62
CA GLY A 378 -6.21 -7.26 -25.38
C GLY A 378 -7.22 -7.88 -24.42
N ARG A 379 -7.14 -7.47 -23.15
CA ARG A 379 -8.03 -7.98 -22.12
C ARG A 379 -8.17 -6.99 -20.98
N ILE A 380 -9.34 -6.88 -20.38
CA ILE A 380 -9.55 -6.19 -19.10
C ILE A 380 -9.97 -7.23 -18.07
N GLN A 381 -9.27 -7.27 -16.93
CA GLN A 381 -9.61 -8.12 -15.79
C GLN A 381 -9.95 -7.25 -14.60
N TRP A 382 -11.07 -7.52 -13.95
CA TRP A 382 -11.44 -6.91 -12.68
C TRP A 382 -12.18 -7.93 -11.82
N ALA A 383 -11.59 -8.30 -10.69
CA ALA A 383 -12.12 -9.33 -9.81
C ALA A 383 -12.39 -10.62 -10.61
N ASN A 384 -13.61 -11.16 -10.56
CA ASN A 384 -13.98 -12.37 -11.31
C ASN A 384 -14.51 -12.06 -12.73
N ALA A 385 -14.56 -10.80 -13.14
CA ALA A 385 -15.02 -10.39 -14.46
C ALA A 385 -13.82 -10.21 -15.41
N THR A 386 -14.00 -10.67 -16.65
CA THR A 386 -13.02 -10.47 -17.73
C THR A 386 -13.75 -9.98 -18.97
N LEU A 387 -13.15 -9.05 -19.70
CA LEU A 387 -13.61 -8.56 -20.99
C LEU A 387 -12.47 -8.70 -22.00
N ASP A 388 -12.67 -9.50 -23.04
CA ASP A 388 -11.70 -9.62 -24.13
C ASP A 388 -11.85 -8.46 -25.11
N LEU A 389 -10.71 -7.93 -25.56
CA LEU A 389 -10.63 -6.80 -26.48
C LEU A 389 -9.91 -7.21 -27.77
N ARG A 390 -10.48 -6.82 -28.91
CA ARG A 390 -9.84 -6.98 -30.22
C ARG A 390 -9.71 -5.63 -30.90
N ARG A 391 -8.50 -5.29 -31.33
CA ARG A 391 -8.25 -4.03 -32.05
C ARG A 391 -8.69 -4.20 -33.51
N SER A 392 -9.52 -3.29 -34.02
CA SER A 392 -9.99 -3.27 -35.41
C SER A 392 -8.91 -2.72 -36.35
N ALA A 393 -9.12 -2.86 -37.66
CA ALA A 393 -8.29 -2.22 -38.69
C ALA A 393 -8.26 -0.68 -38.60
N THR A 394 -9.27 -0.07 -37.97
CA THR A 394 -9.36 1.37 -37.71
C THR A 394 -8.83 1.78 -36.33
N ASN A 395 -8.10 0.88 -35.65
CA ASN A 395 -7.54 1.09 -34.30
C ASN A 395 -8.60 1.33 -33.20
N GLN A 396 -9.82 0.83 -33.36
CA GLN A 396 -10.86 0.85 -32.33
C GLN A 396 -10.90 -0.48 -31.57
N TRP A 397 -11.29 -0.46 -30.30
CA TRP A 397 -11.50 -1.69 -29.53
C TRP A 397 -12.90 -2.26 -29.77
N ASN A 398 -12.96 -3.49 -30.26
CA ASN A 398 -14.17 -4.32 -30.26
C ASN A 398 -14.18 -5.18 -29.00
N THR A 399 -15.29 -5.19 -28.28
CA THR A 399 -15.47 -5.92 -27.03
C THR A 399 -16.32 -7.16 -27.25
N ASP A 400 -15.98 -8.26 -26.58
CA ASP A 400 -16.78 -9.49 -26.54
C ASP A 400 -17.16 -9.80 -25.09
N GLY A 401 -18.44 -9.71 -24.74
CA GLY A 401 -18.96 -9.90 -23.37
C GLY A 401 -19.68 -8.69 -22.78
N ASP A 402 -20.06 -8.79 -21.49
CA ASP A 402 -20.73 -7.72 -20.76
C ASP A 402 -19.77 -6.58 -20.40
N VAL A 403 -19.99 -5.42 -21.02
CA VAL A 403 -19.19 -4.20 -20.83
C VAL A 403 -19.59 -3.39 -19.60
N SER A 404 -20.75 -3.69 -18.99
CA SER A 404 -21.35 -2.90 -17.91
C SER A 404 -20.39 -2.67 -16.72
N PRO A 405 -19.61 -3.66 -16.25
CA PRO A 405 -18.65 -3.49 -15.16
C PRO A 405 -17.45 -2.60 -15.54
N PHE A 406 -17.15 -2.49 -16.83
CA PHE A 406 -15.91 -1.89 -17.35
C PHE A 406 -16.10 -0.50 -17.95
N ARG A 407 -17.31 0.08 -17.90
CA ARG A 407 -17.63 1.36 -18.58
C ARG A 407 -16.64 2.50 -18.29
N PHE A 408 -16.22 2.67 -17.03
CA PHE A 408 -15.23 3.68 -16.63
C PHE A 408 -13.82 3.38 -17.15
N VAL A 409 -13.43 2.10 -17.20
CA VAL A 409 -12.15 1.65 -17.75
C VAL A 409 -12.12 1.87 -19.27
N LEU A 410 -13.19 1.46 -19.97
CA LEU A 410 -13.33 1.63 -21.42
C LEU A 410 -13.31 3.10 -21.81
N SER A 411 -13.98 3.96 -21.05
CA SER A 411 -13.92 5.41 -21.33
C SER A 411 -12.54 6.00 -21.06
N ALA A 412 -11.86 5.57 -19.99
CA ALA A 412 -10.48 5.98 -19.74
C ALA A 412 -9.54 5.56 -20.88
N ILE A 413 -9.71 4.35 -21.42
CA ILE A 413 -9.01 3.87 -22.62
C ILE A 413 -9.27 4.78 -23.80
N GLU A 414 -10.54 4.98 -24.15
CA GLU A 414 -10.92 5.75 -25.34
C GLU A 414 -10.34 7.17 -25.32
N ARG A 415 -10.48 7.88 -24.20
CA ARG A 415 -10.01 9.27 -24.06
C ARG A 415 -8.49 9.36 -24.02
N THR A 416 -7.83 8.46 -23.30
CA THR A 416 -6.37 8.47 -23.20
C THR A 416 -5.74 8.06 -24.54
N GLU A 417 -6.21 7.01 -25.20
CA GLU A 417 -5.68 6.60 -26.51
C GLU A 417 -5.96 7.62 -27.62
N ARG A 418 -7.04 8.40 -27.52
CA ARG A 418 -7.25 9.57 -28.40
C ARG A 418 -6.12 10.58 -28.24
N TYR A 419 -5.74 10.90 -27.01
CA TYR A 419 -4.61 11.78 -26.74
C TYR A 419 -3.28 11.20 -27.24
N ILE A 420 -3.04 9.90 -27.02
CA ILE A 420 -1.85 9.21 -27.54
C ILE A 420 -1.76 9.30 -29.07
N ARG A 421 -2.87 9.10 -29.78
CA ARG A 421 -2.90 9.25 -31.25
C ARG A 421 -2.60 10.67 -31.70
N SER A 422 -3.11 11.68 -31.00
CA SER A 422 -2.83 13.07 -31.35
C SER A 422 -1.37 13.46 -31.13
N LEU A 423 -0.64 12.73 -30.28
CA LEU A 423 0.82 12.83 -30.14
C LEU A 423 1.59 12.04 -31.22
N GLY A 424 0.91 11.47 -32.23
CA GLY A 424 1.53 10.71 -33.31
C GLY A 424 2.02 9.30 -32.92
N LYS A 425 1.70 8.81 -31.72
CA LYS A 425 2.12 7.48 -31.25
C LYS A 425 1.22 6.38 -31.82
N GLN A 426 1.84 5.26 -32.20
CA GLN A 426 1.12 4.08 -32.66
C GLN A 426 0.48 3.34 -31.48
N LEU A 427 -0.81 3.01 -31.61
CA LEU A 427 -1.54 2.30 -30.57
C LEU A 427 -1.17 0.81 -30.56
N GLY A 428 -0.94 0.28 -29.36
CA GLY A 428 -0.60 -1.11 -29.12
C GLY A 428 -1.77 -1.94 -28.61
N VAL A 429 -1.54 -3.24 -28.45
CA VAL A 429 -2.47 -4.15 -27.80
C VAL A 429 -1.94 -4.44 -26.39
N TYR A 430 -2.83 -4.47 -25.40
CA TYR A 430 -2.45 -4.68 -24.00
C TYR A 430 -3.55 -5.35 -23.18
N GLN A 431 -3.14 -5.89 -22.04
CA GLN A 431 -4.01 -6.35 -20.97
C GLN A 431 -4.00 -5.34 -19.82
N LEU A 432 -5.17 -4.99 -19.30
CA LEU A 432 -5.36 -4.27 -18.04
C LEU A 432 -5.85 -5.21 -16.96
N SER A 433 -5.20 -5.21 -15.80
CA SER A 433 -5.64 -5.92 -14.60
C SER A 433 -5.91 -4.91 -13.49
N VAL A 434 -7.16 -4.86 -13.01
CA VAL A 434 -7.64 -3.90 -12.01
C VAL A 434 -7.86 -4.60 -10.66
N SER A 435 -7.27 -4.05 -9.61
CA SER A 435 -7.46 -4.45 -8.21
C SER A 435 -7.89 -3.25 -7.37
N SER A 436 -8.71 -3.46 -6.35
CA SER A 436 -9.33 -2.38 -5.58
C SER A 436 -9.45 -2.71 -4.10
N ASP A 437 -8.87 -1.84 -3.27
CA ASP A 437 -9.03 -1.87 -1.81
C ASP A 437 -10.22 -1.02 -1.33
N LEU A 438 -10.92 -0.37 -2.27
CA LEU A 438 -12.10 0.49 -2.02
C LEU A 438 -13.42 -0.31 -1.91
N THR A 439 -13.33 -1.63 -1.88
CA THR A 439 -14.46 -2.56 -1.79
C THR A 439 -14.24 -3.57 -0.68
N ARG A 440 -15.30 -3.96 0.01
CA ARG A 440 -15.26 -5.06 0.98
C ARG A 440 -15.04 -6.40 0.27
N LYS A 441 -14.61 -7.40 1.06
CA LYS A 441 -14.49 -8.80 0.61
C LYS A 441 -15.83 -9.40 0.16
N ASP A 442 -16.95 -8.88 0.64
CA ASP A 442 -18.32 -9.28 0.24
C ASP A 442 -18.82 -8.56 -1.04
N GLY A 443 -17.97 -7.72 -1.67
CA GLY A 443 -18.29 -6.97 -2.88
C GLY A 443 -19.00 -5.63 -2.66
N ARG A 444 -19.37 -5.27 -1.42
CA ARG A 444 -20.01 -3.97 -1.14
C ARG A 444 -19.00 -2.81 -1.25
N LYS A 445 -19.46 -1.69 -1.80
CA LYS A 445 -18.67 -0.46 -1.92
C LYS A 445 -18.77 0.36 -0.64
N TYR A 446 -17.65 0.95 -0.21
CA TYR A 446 -17.62 1.87 0.93
C TYR A 446 -18.13 3.29 0.61
N GLY A 447 -18.30 3.63 -0.68
CA GLY A 447 -18.63 5.00 -1.12
C GLY A 447 -17.42 5.92 -1.33
N LEU A 448 -16.21 5.35 -1.35
CA LEU A 448 -14.93 6.08 -1.37
C LEU A 448 -14.45 6.49 -2.79
N GLY A 449 -15.36 6.57 -3.77
CA GLY A 449 -15.02 7.08 -5.12
C GLY A 449 -14.34 6.10 -6.08
N SER A 450 -14.65 4.79 -6.01
CA SER A 450 -13.98 3.77 -6.86
C SER A 450 -14.04 4.04 -8.37
N SER A 451 -15.10 4.69 -8.88
CA SER A 451 -15.20 5.04 -10.31
C SER A 451 -14.18 6.09 -10.74
N ALA A 452 -13.93 7.10 -9.91
CA ALA A 452 -12.91 8.10 -10.18
C ALA A 452 -11.50 7.51 -10.06
N ALA A 453 -11.24 6.76 -9.00
CA ALA A 453 -9.95 6.11 -8.76
C ALA A 453 -9.57 5.17 -9.92
N VAL A 454 -10.49 4.31 -10.38
CA VAL A 454 -10.19 3.41 -11.51
C VAL A 454 -9.94 4.17 -12.81
N THR A 455 -10.70 5.25 -13.08
CA THR A 455 -10.49 6.08 -14.26
C THR A 455 -9.10 6.72 -14.24
N VAL A 456 -8.69 7.31 -13.10
CA VAL A 456 -7.36 7.94 -12.94
C VAL A 456 -6.23 6.92 -13.05
N ALA A 457 -6.34 5.79 -12.36
CA ALA A 457 -5.31 4.74 -12.40
C ALA A 457 -5.15 4.16 -13.82
N CYS A 458 -6.25 3.94 -14.55
CA CYS A 458 -6.21 3.53 -15.94
C CYS A 458 -5.57 4.59 -16.86
N THR A 459 -5.94 5.87 -16.71
CA THR A 459 -5.33 6.96 -17.47
C THR A 459 -3.82 7.02 -17.24
N LYS A 460 -3.37 6.98 -15.98
CA LYS A 460 -1.95 6.91 -15.63
C LYS A 460 -1.28 5.69 -16.28
N ALA A 461 -1.88 4.51 -16.18
CA ALA A 461 -1.31 3.26 -16.71
C ALA A 461 -1.12 3.32 -18.23
N ILE A 462 -2.12 3.85 -18.95
CA ILE A 462 -2.07 3.95 -20.41
C ILE A 462 -1.04 5.00 -20.85
N LEU A 463 -0.99 6.19 -20.22
CA LEU A 463 0.05 7.18 -20.50
C LEU A 463 1.44 6.58 -20.33
N ALA A 464 1.63 5.85 -19.25
CA ALA A 464 2.89 5.19 -18.93
C ALA A 464 3.24 4.08 -19.95
N PHE A 465 2.27 3.26 -20.37
CA PHE A 465 2.46 2.22 -21.40
C PHE A 465 2.95 2.78 -22.73
N TYR A 466 2.50 3.98 -23.08
CA TYR A 466 2.91 4.69 -24.30
C TYR A 466 4.10 5.63 -24.08
N ASP A 467 4.76 5.60 -22.92
CA ASP A 467 5.90 6.45 -22.59
C ASP A 467 5.58 7.94 -22.79
N VAL A 468 4.48 8.38 -22.17
CA VAL A 468 4.06 9.77 -22.08
C VAL A 468 4.16 10.23 -20.63
N LYS A 469 4.76 11.42 -20.41
CA LYS A 469 4.92 12.03 -19.09
C LYS A 469 3.56 12.07 -18.36
N ILE A 470 3.53 11.53 -17.15
CA ILE A 470 2.34 11.57 -16.29
C ILE A 470 2.27 12.95 -15.64
N ASP A 471 1.69 13.89 -16.36
CA ASP A 471 1.41 15.23 -15.85
C ASP A 471 0.06 15.28 -15.13
N GLN A 472 0.01 15.84 -13.92
CA GLN A 472 -1.20 15.86 -13.10
C GLN A 472 -2.37 16.61 -13.76
N GLN A 473 -2.09 17.72 -14.45
CA GLN A 473 -3.11 18.52 -15.09
C GLN A 473 -3.70 17.76 -16.29
N ILE A 474 -2.85 17.13 -17.11
CA ILE A 474 -3.27 16.29 -18.24
C ILE A 474 -4.05 15.06 -17.75
N VAL A 475 -3.56 14.37 -16.72
CA VAL A 475 -4.26 13.21 -16.12
C VAL A 475 -5.62 13.63 -15.60
N PHE A 476 -5.72 14.76 -14.88
CA PHE A 476 -6.98 15.29 -14.39
C PHE A 476 -7.95 15.56 -15.54
N LYS A 477 -7.53 16.28 -16.58
CA LYS A 477 -8.40 16.66 -17.70
C LYS A 477 -8.88 15.41 -18.48
N LEU A 478 -7.99 14.47 -18.78
CA LEU A 478 -8.35 13.21 -19.46
C LEU A 478 -9.31 12.35 -18.62
N ALA A 479 -9.01 12.18 -17.34
CA ALA A 479 -9.84 11.40 -16.43
C ALA A 479 -11.20 12.07 -16.19
N ALA A 480 -11.26 13.41 -16.10
CA ALA A 480 -12.50 14.16 -15.99
C ALA A 480 -13.37 13.99 -17.25
N LEU A 481 -12.79 14.07 -18.44
CA LEU A 481 -13.51 13.86 -19.70
C LEU A 481 -14.04 12.42 -19.82
N ALA A 482 -13.24 11.43 -19.43
CA ALA A 482 -13.65 10.02 -19.41
C ALA A 482 -14.79 9.76 -18.39
N HIS A 483 -14.67 10.31 -17.19
CA HIS A 483 -15.67 10.12 -16.14
C HIS A 483 -17.00 10.79 -16.50
N LEU A 484 -16.96 12.03 -17.01
CA LEU A 484 -18.14 12.75 -17.49
C LEU A 484 -18.83 12.04 -18.66
N ALA A 485 -18.09 11.39 -19.57
CA ALA A 485 -18.69 10.64 -20.67
C ALA A 485 -19.55 9.45 -20.19
N VAL A 486 -19.23 8.86 -19.04
CA VAL A 486 -19.98 7.73 -18.47
C VAL A 486 -21.07 8.19 -17.50
N GLN A 487 -20.75 9.12 -16.61
CA GLN A 487 -21.63 9.56 -15.53
C GLN A 487 -22.59 10.68 -15.96
N GLY A 488 -22.18 11.52 -16.90
CA GLY A 488 -22.95 12.67 -17.42
C GLY A 488 -23.03 13.88 -16.48
N ASN A 489 -22.89 13.69 -15.17
CA ASN A 489 -22.99 14.73 -14.15
C ASN A 489 -21.89 14.60 -13.07
N GLY A 490 -21.82 15.58 -12.17
CA GLY A 490 -20.84 15.61 -11.07
C GLY A 490 -19.69 16.59 -11.28
N SER A 491 -19.05 16.99 -10.18
CA SER A 491 -18.07 18.08 -10.17
C SER A 491 -16.66 17.69 -10.62
N CYS A 492 -16.33 16.40 -10.71
CA CYS A 492 -14.96 15.88 -10.91
C CYS A 492 -13.98 16.18 -9.76
N GLY A 493 -14.48 16.58 -8.58
CA GLY A 493 -13.62 16.75 -7.40
C GLY A 493 -13.06 15.43 -6.86
N ASP A 494 -13.76 14.31 -7.10
CA ASP A 494 -13.27 12.96 -6.84
C ASP A 494 -12.06 12.60 -7.74
N ILE A 495 -12.11 12.99 -9.01
CA ILE A 495 -10.96 12.88 -9.93
C ILE A 495 -9.80 13.74 -9.44
N ALA A 496 -10.06 14.99 -9.03
CA ALA A 496 -9.02 15.87 -8.50
C ALA A 496 -8.33 15.25 -7.27
N ALA A 497 -9.08 14.74 -6.29
CA ALA A 497 -8.49 14.08 -5.14
C ALA A 497 -7.67 12.84 -5.52
N ALA A 498 -8.18 12.03 -6.46
CA ALA A 498 -7.49 10.84 -6.96
C ALA A 498 -6.20 11.16 -7.75
N VAL A 499 -6.06 12.35 -8.31
CA VAL A 499 -4.86 12.78 -9.03
C VAL A 499 -3.83 13.41 -8.09
N TYR A 500 -4.26 14.33 -7.21
CA TYR A 500 -3.34 15.17 -6.45
C TYR A 500 -2.99 14.61 -5.05
N GLY A 501 -3.81 13.71 -4.50
CA GLY A 501 -3.61 13.17 -3.16
C GLY A 501 -3.82 14.20 -2.04
N GLY A 502 -3.59 13.79 -0.78
CA GLY A 502 -3.68 14.67 0.38
C GLY A 502 -5.05 15.35 0.57
N TRP A 503 -5.02 16.55 1.17
CA TRP A 503 -6.16 17.45 1.26
C TRP A 503 -6.10 18.46 0.12
N ILE A 504 -7.23 18.75 -0.53
CA ILE A 504 -7.33 19.76 -1.58
C ILE A 504 -8.52 20.69 -1.36
N ALA A 505 -8.34 21.97 -1.66
CA ALA A 505 -9.40 22.88 -2.04
C ALA A 505 -9.64 22.74 -3.54
N TYR A 506 -10.90 22.55 -3.94
CA TYR A 506 -11.29 22.26 -5.31
C TYR A 506 -12.46 23.14 -5.74
N SER A 507 -12.43 23.74 -6.94
CA SER A 507 -13.60 24.31 -7.61
C SER A 507 -13.77 23.74 -9.00
N SER A 508 -15.01 23.43 -9.38
CA SER A 508 -15.30 22.85 -10.69
C SER A 508 -15.20 23.88 -11.82
N PHE A 509 -14.83 23.37 -12.99
CA PHE A 509 -14.73 24.13 -14.23
C PHE A 509 -16.09 24.43 -14.87
N ASP A 510 -16.11 25.39 -15.80
CA ASP A 510 -17.31 25.73 -16.56
C ASP A 510 -17.65 24.68 -17.62
N ARG A 511 -18.64 23.83 -17.33
CA ARG A 511 -19.09 22.79 -18.26
C ARG A 511 -19.74 23.32 -19.53
N LYS A 512 -20.35 24.52 -19.50
CA LYS A 512 -20.94 25.13 -20.70
C LYS A 512 -19.85 25.57 -21.67
N TRP A 513 -18.74 26.07 -21.14
CA TRP A 513 -17.55 26.37 -21.92
C TRP A 513 -16.91 25.11 -22.52
N LEU A 514 -16.92 23.99 -21.78
CA LEU A 514 -16.35 22.72 -22.25
C LEU A 514 -17.18 22.03 -23.36
N ALA A 515 -18.51 22.22 -23.38
CA ALA A 515 -19.43 21.47 -24.23
C ALA A 515 -19.15 21.51 -25.75
N PRO A 516 -18.77 22.66 -26.36
CA PRO A 516 -18.43 22.71 -27.78
C PRO A 516 -17.24 21.82 -28.15
N PHE A 517 -16.21 21.77 -27.31
CA PHE A 517 -14.99 20.99 -27.56
C PHE A 517 -15.22 19.48 -27.48
N ILE A 518 -16.14 19.04 -26.61
CA ILE A 518 -16.56 17.63 -26.56
C ILE A 518 -17.24 17.22 -27.88
N SER A 519 -17.88 18.19 -28.56
CA SER A 519 -18.72 17.95 -29.74
C SER A 519 -17.99 18.13 -31.07
N SER A 520 -16.92 18.95 -31.14
CA SER A 520 -16.29 19.36 -32.42
C SER A 520 -15.20 18.43 -32.95
N GLU A 521 -14.76 17.45 -32.16
CA GLU A 521 -13.67 16.49 -32.43
C GLU A 521 -12.27 17.02 -32.85
N LYS A 522 -12.16 18.25 -33.36
CA LYS A 522 -10.95 18.77 -34.04
C LYS A 522 -9.90 19.42 -33.12
N ASP A 523 -10.26 19.78 -31.87
CA ASP A 523 -9.43 20.67 -31.03
C ASP A 523 -9.00 20.03 -29.69
N TRP A 524 -8.83 18.70 -29.66
CA TRP A 524 -8.66 17.95 -28.41
C TRP A 524 -7.31 18.20 -27.70
N LEU A 525 -6.23 18.44 -28.46
CA LEU A 525 -4.92 18.77 -27.87
C LEU A 525 -4.95 20.16 -27.23
N GLU A 526 -5.44 21.15 -27.98
CA GLU A 526 -5.58 22.52 -27.51
C GLU A 526 -6.44 22.57 -26.24
N LEU A 527 -7.56 21.84 -26.19
CA LEU A 527 -8.41 21.75 -25.00
C LEU A 527 -7.65 21.27 -23.73
N LEU A 528 -6.72 20.33 -23.88
CA LEU A 528 -5.96 19.78 -22.76
C LEU A 528 -4.87 20.75 -22.28
N GLU A 529 -4.40 21.64 -23.14
CA GLU A 529 -3.40 22.67 -22.83
C GLU A 529 -4.04 23.94 -22.24
N MET A 530 -5.26 24.28 -22.66
CA MET A 530 -6.00 25.45 -22.16
C MET A 530 -6.29 25.39 -20.66
N ASP A 531 -6.25 26.55 -20.00
CA ASP A 531 -6.81 26.71 -18.66
C ASP A 531 -8.33 26.58 -18.69
N TRP A 532 -8.86 25.66 -17.90
CA TRP A 532 -10.30 25.44 -17.81
C TRP A 532 -10.92 26.50 -16.90
N PRO A 533 -11.81 27.38 -17.41
CA PRO A 533 -12.33 28.50 -16.63
C PRO A 533 -12.97 28.04 -15.33
N LYS A 534 -12.64 28.73 -14.23
CA LYS A 534 -13.12 28.48 -12.85
C LYS A 534 -12.61 27.19 -12.19
N LEU A 535 -11.80 26.38 -12.89
CA LEU A 535 -11.08 25.28 -12.26
C LEU A 535 -10.06 25.85 -11.27
N SER A 536 -10.08 25.34 -10.04
CA SER A 536 -9.01 25.57 -9.07
C SER A 536 -8.77 24.29 -8.31
N ILE A 537 -7.49 23.92 -8.15
CA ILE A 537 -7.05 22.76 -7.37
C ILE A 537 -5.85 23.23 -6.55
N GLN A 538 -6.05 23.39 -5.25
CA GLN A 538 -5.01 23.88 -4.35
C GLN A 538 -4.78 22.87 -3.21
N PRO A 539 -3.54 22.42 -2.97
CA PRO A 539 -3.24 21.56 -1.83
C PRO A 539 -3.50 22.27 -0.50
N LEU A 540 -4.04 21.54 0.47
CA LEU A 540 -4.26 21.97 1.85
C LEU A 540 -3.47 21.08 2.82
N VAL A 541 -3.19 21.60 4.02
CA VAL A 541 -2.58 20.87 5.13
C VAL A 541 -3.56 20.93 6.29
N LEU A 542 -3.98 19.76 6.79
CA LEU A 542 -4.86 19.69 7.95
C LEU A 542 -4.17 20.34 9.17
N PRO A 543 -4.86 21.19 9.96
CA PRO A 543 -4.33 21.71 11.21
C PRO A 543 -3.79 20.59 12.11
N THR A 544 -2.62 20.77 12.71
CA THR A 544 -1.87 19.71 13.44
C THR A 544 -2.65 19.07 14.59
N ASP A 545 -3.58 19.80 15.19
CA ASP A 545 -4.38 19.32 16.31
C ASP A 545 -5.63 18.53 15.87
N LEU A 546 -5.89 18.45 14.56
CA LEU A 546 -7.03 17.74 14.01
C LEU A 546 -6.62 16.40 13.40
N HIS A 547 -7.51 15.43 13.54
CA HIS A 547 -7.45 14.16 12.83
C HIS A 547 -8.83 13.78 12.28
N LEU A 548 -8.84 12.91 11.27
CA LEU A 548 -10.04 12.45 10.58
C LEU A 548 -10.43 11.06 11.09
N ILE A 549 -11.70 10.89 11.45
CA ILE A 549 -12.31 9.60 11.78
C ILE A 549 -13.45 9.36 10.80
N VAL A 550 -13.61 8.13 10.31
CA VAL A 550 -14.60 7.78 9.30
C VAL A 550 -15.47 6.63 9.79
N GLY A 551 -16.79 6.79 9.70
CA GLY A 551 -17.75 5.75 10.04
C GLY A 551 -18.58 5.36 8.82
N TRP A 552 -18.75 4.06 8.58
CA TRP A 552 -19.55 3.51 7.50
C TRP A 552 -20.88 2.96 7.99
N THR A 553 -21.97 3.32 7.32
CA THR A 553 -23.34 3.01 7.73
C THR A 553 -23.91 1.72 7.11
N GLY A 554 -23.13 1.04 6.27
CA GLY A 554 -23.48 -0.28 5.70
C GLY A 554 -24.34 -0.25 4.43
N THR A 555 -24.96 0.88 4.09
CA THR A 555 -25.88 1.02 2.95
C THR A 555 -25.26 1.84 1.83
N PRO A 556 -24.94 1.25 0.66
CA PRO A 556 -24.37 2.00 -0.46
C PRO A 556 -25.32 3.08 -1.00
N ALA A 557 -24.82 4.28 -1.30
CA ALA A 557 -25.59 5.34 -1.94
C ALA A 557 -25.14 5.62 -3.38
N SER A 558 -26.08 6.09 -4.21
CA SER A 558 -25.78 6.50 -5.59
C SER A 558 -25.70 8.01 -5.70
N THR A 559 -24.48 8.53 -5.72
CA THR A 559 -24.18 9.97 -5.86
C THR A 559 -24.89 10.58 -7.08
N ALA A 560 -24.77 9.95 -8.26
CA ALA A 560 -25.39 10.46 -9.49
C ALA A 560 -26.93 10.55 -9.41
N LYS A 561 -27.60 9.59 -8.74
CA LYS A 561 -29.05 9.63 -8.55
C LYS A 561 -29.47 10.79 -7.64
N LEU A 562 -28.73 11.06 -6.57
CA LEU A 562 -29.03 12.15 -5.65
C LEU A 562 -28.78 13.52 -6.27
N ILE A 563 -27.68 13.70 -7.02
CA ILE A 563 -27.41 14.93 -7.78
C ILE A 563 -28.55 15.20 -8.77
N ASN A 564 -28.95 14.20 -9.56
CA ASN A 564 -30.07 14.35 -10.50
C ASN A 564 -31.39 14.70 -9.81
N ARG A 565 -31.64 14.21 -8.59
CA ARG A 565 -32.83 14.59 -7.81
C ARG A 565 -32.76 16.05 -7.37
N VAL A 566 -31.62 16.54 -6.90
CA VAL A 566 -31.44 17.97 -6.58
C VAL A 566 -31.60 18.84 -7.82
N GLU A 567 -30.97 18.47 -8.94
CA GLU A 567 -31.06 19.20 -10.20
C GLU A 567 -32.50 19.31 -10.73
N LYS A 568 -33.31 18.27 -10.54
CA LYS A 568 -34.74 18.30 -10.86
C LYS A 568 -35.55 19.10 -9.84
N ALA A 569 -35.30 18.89 -8.56
CA ALA A 569 -36.08 19.48 -7.46
C ALA A 569 -35.83 20.97 -7.25
N ARG A 570 -34.72 21.52 -7.76
CA ARG A 570 -34.42 22.96 -7.70
C ARG A 570 -35.23 23.79 -8.71
N CYS A 571 -35.81 23.17 -9.73
CA CYS A 571 -36.66 23.85 -10.71
C CYS A 571 -37.85 24.52 -10.00
N GLY A 572 -37.96 25.85 -10.11
CA GLY A 572 -38.98 26.65 -9.42
C GLY A 572 -38.63 27.02 -7.97
N LYS A 573 -37.39 26.76 -7.52
CA LYS A 573 -36.87 27.09 -6.18
C LYS A 573 -35.57 27.89 -6.25
N GLU A 574 -35.41 28.71 -7.29
CA GLU A 574 -34.14 29.37 -7.63
C GLU A 574 -33.60 30.25 -6.49
N LYS A 575 -34.47 31.03 -5.82
CA LYS A 575 -34.05 31.89 -4.69
C LYS A 575 -33.47 31.08 -3.53
N GLY A 576 -34.11 29.97 -3.17
CA GLY A 576 -33.66 29.08 -2.09
C GLY A 576 -32.34 28.38 -2.44
N TYR A 577 -32.21 27.92 -3.68
CA TYR A 577 -30.97 27.29 -4.15
C TYR A 577 -29.81 28.28 -4.21
N GLN A 578 -30.04 29.52 -4.67
CA GLN A 578 -29.02 30.58 -4.65
C GLN A 578 -28.61 30.95 -3.21
N HIS A 579 -29.52 30.90 -2.25
CA HIS A 579 -29.19 31.10 -0.84
C HIS A 579 -28.27 29.98 -0.31
N PHE A 580 -28.62 28.71 -0.58
CA PHE A 580 -27.77 27.55 -0.27
C PHE A 580 -26.35 27.71 -0.84
N LEU A 581 -26.24 28.09 -2.12
CA LEU A 581 -24.95 28.30 -2.78
C LEU A 581 -24.10 29.35 -2.08
N LYS A 582 -24.68 30.51 -1.73
CA LYS A 582 -23.98 31.58 -1.01
C LYS A 582 -23.52 31.13 0.39
N GLN A 583 -24.37 30.43 1.13
CA GLN A 583 -24.01 29.90 2.46
C GLN A 583 -22.90 28.86 2.36
N SER A 584 -23.03 27.90 1.43
CA SER A 584 -22.01 26.87 1.23
C SER A 584 -20.67 27.48 0.83
N LYS A 585 -20.66 28.46 -0.08
CA LYS A 585 -19.44 29.15 -0.49
C LYS A 585 -18.76 29.85 0.69
N SER A 586 -19.51 30.67 1.43
CA SER A 586 -18.99 31.38 2.61
C SER A 586 -18.45 30.44 3.70
N CYS A 587 -19.16 29.34 3.96
CA CYS A 587 -18.72 28.31 4.91
C CYS A 587 -17.40 27.65 4.47
N VAL A 588 -17.32 27.19 3.21
CA VAL A 588 -16.13 26.51 2.69
C VAL A 588 -14.94 27.47 2.58
N GLU A 589 -15.13 28.72 2.15
CA GLU A 589 -14.05 29.71 2.09
C GLU A 589 -13.47 30.02 3.48
N ARG A 590 -14.33 30.11 4.52
CA ARG A 590 -13.87 30.22 5.91
C ARG A 590 -13.10 28.98 6.38
N MET A 591 -13.58 27.78 6.02
CA MET A 591 -12.85 26.55 6.34
C MET A 591 -11.48 26.54 5.65
N ILE A 592 -11.40 26.85 4.35
CA ILE A 592 -10.13 26.95 3.61
C ILE A 592 -9.19 27.95 4.30
N ALA A 593 -9.69 29.11 4.72
CA ALA A 593 -8.89 30.06 5.50
C ALA A 593 -8.40 29.45 6.83
N GLY A 594 -9.21 28.64 7.50
CA GLY A 594 -8.83 27.86 8.68
C GLY A 594 -7.71 26.85 8.42
N PHE A 595 -7.76 26.10 7.32
CA PHE A 595 -6.65 25.22 6.88
C PHE A 595 -5.37 26.02 6.63
N LEU A 596 -5.46 27.12 5.87
CA LEU A 596 -4.29 27.93 5.51
C LEU A 596 -3.66 28.66 6.70
N LYS A 597 -4.47 29.05 7.69
CA LYS A 597 -4.02 29.76 8.91
C LYS A 597 -3.80 28.84 10.11
N GLN A 598 -3.96 27.52 9.95
CA GLN A 598 -3.85 26.52 11.02
C GLN A 598 -4.78 26.83 12.22
N GLN A 599 -6.04 27.17 11.95
CA GLN A 599 -7.06 27.51 12.95
C GLN A 599 -8.08 26.36 13.06
N PRO A 600 -7.87 25.38 13.96
CA PRO A 600 -8.68 24.17 14.03
C PRO A 600 -10.15 24.47 14.37
N GLU A 601 -10.42 25.47 15.19
CA GLU A 601 -11.78 25.86 15.61
C GLU A 601 -12.64 26.27 14.42
N LEU A 602 -12.08 27.06 13.49
CA LEU A 602 -12.80 27.46 12.27
C LEU A 602 -13.15 26.25 11.38
N VAL A 603 -12.28 25.25 11.34
CA VAL A 603 -12.51 24.03 10.57
C VAL A 603 -13.62 23.19 11.22
N LEU A 604 -13.57 23.01 12.55
CA LEU A 604 -14.58 22.28 13.31
C LEU A 604 -15.96 22.96 13.24
N GLU A 605 -16.03 24.29 13.41
CA GLU A 605 -17.26 25.07 13.24
C GLU A 605 -17.80 24.95 11.81
N GLY A 606 -16.91 25.02 10.82
CA GLY A 606 -17.26 24.87 9.42
C GLY A 606 -17.86 23.51 9.09
N ILE A 607 -17.37 22.41 9.66
CA ILE A 607 -17.98 21.08 9.50
C ILE A 607 -19.43 21.08 10.01
N ARG A 608 -19.66 21.60 11.22
CA ARG A 608 -20.99 21.67 11.84
C ARG A 608 -21.95 22.54 11.03
N GLU A 609 -21.47 23.69 10.58
CA GLU A 609 -22.24 24.59 9.73
C GLU A 609 -22.55 23.95 8.37
N ASN A 610 -21.59 23.26 7.77
CA ASN A 610 -21.78 22.58 6.50
C ASN A 610 -22.84 21.48 6.61
N ARG A 611 -22.87 20.69 7.71
CA ARG A 611 -23.96 19.74 8.00
C ARG A 611 -25.33 20.43 8.03
N ARG A 612 -25.45 21.57 8.71
CA ARG A 612 -26.71 22.34 8.77
C ARG A 612 -27.13 22.85 7.39
N ILE A 613 -26.19 23.35 6.59
CA ILE A 613 -26.45 23.81 5.21
C ILE A 613 -26.95 22.64 4.34
N LEU A 614 -26.35 21.44 4.45
CA LEU A 614 -26.82 20.25 3.75
C LEU A 614 -28.22 19.81 4.19
N ALA A 615 -28.54 19.90 5.49
CA ALA A 615 -29.88 19.62 6.00
C ALA A 615 -30.93 20.61 5.44
N GLN A 616 -30.57 21.90 5.29
CA GLN A 616 -31.43 22.90 4.66
C GLN A 616 -31.67 22.60 3.19
N LEU A 617 -30.63 22.19 2.45
CA LEU A 617 -30.78 21.74 1.05
C LEU A 617 -31.67 20.49 0.95
N ALA A 618 -31.47 19.51 1.83
CA ALA A 618 -32.29 18.30 1.90
C ALA A 618 -33.78 18.63 2.05
N LYS A 619 -34.10 19.54 2.97
CA LYS A 619 -35.47 20.05 3.19
C LYS A 619 -35.99 20.82 1.98
N LEU A 620 -35.19 21.71 1.39
CA LEU A 620 -35.57 22.49 0.22
C LEU A 620 -35.94 21.60 -0.96
N CYS A 621 -35.15 20.56 -1.22
CA CYS A 621 -35.29 19.67 -2.38
C CYS A 621 -36.16 18.43 -2.09
N GLY A 622 -36.55 18.18 -0.84
CA GLY A 622 -37.32 16.98 -0.47
C GLY A 622 -36.53 15.69 -0.69
N ILE A 623 -35.23 15.70 -0.41
CA ILE A 623 -34.34 14.54 -0.57
C ILE A 623 -33.74 14.11 0.75
N LEU A 624 -33.45 12.81 0.87
CA LEU A 624 -32.79 12.24 2.05
C LEU A 624 -31.27 12.24 1.84
N ILE A 625 -30.58 13.23 2.42
CA ILE A 625 -29.11 13.29 2.46
C ILE A 625 -28.57 12.62 3.73
N GLU A 626 -29.15 12.92 4.88
CA GLU A 626 -28.78 12.34 6.17
C GLU A 626 -29.82 11.27 6.53
N THR A 627 -29.47 9.99 6.37
CA THR A 627 -30.30 8.85 6.82
C THR A 627 -30.30 8.74 8.33
N ASP A 628 -31.20 7.95 8.92
CA ASP A 628 -31.23 7.75 10.38
C ASP A 628 -29.88 7.27 10.94
N LYS A 629 -29.21 6.33 10.25
CA LYS A 629 -27.86 5.87 10.64
C LYS A 629 -26.80 6.97 10.51
N LEU A 630 -26.85 7.81 9.47
CA LEU A 630 -25.93 8.95 9.33
C LEU A 630 -26.20 10.03 10.38
N HIS A 631 -27.47 10.24 10.72
CA HIS A 631 -27.88 11.14 11.79
C HIS A 631 -27.31 10.67 13.12
N GLN A 632 -27.50 9.39 13.43
CA GLN A 632 -26.98 8.76 14.63
C GLN A 632 -25.44 8.83 14.69
N LEU A 633 -24.75 8.52 13.59
CA LEU A 633 -23.30 8.66 13.47
C LEU A 633 -22.84 10.05 13.89
N CYS A 634 -23.45 11.08 13.30
CA CYS A 634 -23.05 12.45 13.56
C CYS A 634 -23.46 12.92 14.96
N THR A 635 -24.61 12.49 15.48
CA THR A 635 -25.07 12.84 16.83
C THR A 635 -24.18 12.21 17.92
N ILE A 636 -23.76 10.95 17.75
CA ILE A 636 -22.80 10.29 18.64
C ILE A 636 -21.46 11.03 18.61
N ALA A 637 -20.99 11.41 17.42
CA ALA A 637 -19.74 12.14 17.30
C ALA A 637 -19.78 13.49 18.03
N GLU A 638 -20.86 14.27 17.87
CA GLU A 638 -21.04 15.54 18.59
C GLU A 638 -21.12 15.34 20.11
N LYS A 639 -21.78 14.28 20.58
CA LYS A 639 -21.84 13.91 22.01
C LYS A 639 -20.43 13.72 22.59
N HIS A 640 -19.51 13.17 21.81
CA HIS A 640 -18.11 12.94 22.19
C HIS A 640 -17.15 14.04 21.70
N ARG A 641 -17.67 15.25 21.41
CA ARG A 641 -16.96 16.48 21.01
C ARG A 641 -16.37 16.51 19.59
N GLY A 642 -16.56 15.48 18.78
CA GLY A 642 -16.17 15.48 17.37
C GLY A 642 -17.12 16.31 16.50
N ALA A 643 -16.59 17.07 15.54
CA ALA A 643 -17.39 17.78 14.55
C ALA A 643 -17.72 16.85 13.38
N ALA A 644 -18.99 16.57 13.13
CA ALA A 644 -19.38 15.48 12.24
C ALA A 644 -20.38 15.85 11.15
N LYS A 645 -20.33 15.11 10.03
CA LYS A 645 -21.29 15.23 8.93
C LYS A 645 -21.30 13.99 8.01
N PRO A 646 -22.35 13.79 7.18
CA PRO A 646 -22.32 12.84 6.07
C PRO A 646 -21.27 13.23 5.01
N SER A 647 -20.51 12.29 4.46
CA SER A 647 -19.57 12.58 3.37
C SER A 647 -20.22 12.41 1.98
N GLY A 648 -19.89 13.32 1.05
CA GLY A 648 -20.37 13.25 -0.33
C GLY A 648 -21.87 13.55 -0.45
N ALA A 649 -22.53 12.93 -1.42
CA ALA A 649 -23.97 13.16 -1.62
C ALA A 649 -24.86 12.65 -0.47
N GLY A 650 -24.32 11.86 0.46
CA GLY A 650 -25.12 11.23 1.51
C GLY A 650 -26.09 10.18 0.96
N GLY A 651 -27.18 9.94 1.68
CA GLY A 651 -28.19 8.91 1.39
C GLY A 651 -27.75 7.49 1.74
N GLY A 652 -26.62 7.35 2.47
CA GLY A 652 -25.91 6.11 2.78
C GLY A 652 -24.39 6.35 2.79
N ASP A 653 -23.60 5.30 2.68
CA ASP A 653 -22.13 5.28 2.69
C ASP A 653 -21.51 5.71 4.04
N CYS A 654 -20.65 6.72 4.02
CA CYS A 654 -19.79 7.13 5.13
C CYS A 654 -20.20 8.49 5.72
N GLY A 655 -20.05 8.64 7.04
CA GLY A 655 -19.91 9.92 7.72
C GLY A 655 -18.45 10.17 8.08
N ILE A 656 -18.10 11.45 8.22
CA ILE A 656 -16.78 11.89 8.69
C ILE A 656 -16.91 12.63 10.00
N VAL A 657 -15.85 12.57 10.79
CA VAL A 657 -15.65 13.35 12.00
C VAL A 657 -14.27 13.98 11.94
N LEU A 658 -14.19 15.29 12.11
CA LEU A 658 -12.94 15.94 12.49
C LEU A 658 -12.91 16.06 14.00
N ALA A 659 -11.82 15.55 14.56
CA ALA A 659 -11.63 15.38 15.99
C ALA A 659 -10.33 16.06 16.41
N ASP A 660 -10.35 16.65 17.60
CA ASP A 660 -9.18 17.24 18.26
C ASP A 660 -8.79 16.41 19.50
N GLN A 661 -7.83 16.90 20.28
CA GLN A 661 -7.40 16.24 21.52
C GLN A 661 -8.49 16.15 22.60
N GLN A 662 -9.58 16.93 22.49
CA GLN A 662 -10.69 16.90 23.45
C GLN A 662 -11.75 15.86 23.08
N THR A 663 -11.66 15.29 21.87
CA THR A 663 -12.62 14.29 21.39
C THR A 663 -12.32 12.94 22.03
N ASP A 664 -13.31 12.34 22.70
CA ASP A 664 -13.20 10.97 23.22
C ASP A 664 -13.41 9.96 22.08
N GLN A 665 -12.36 9.76 21.30
CA GLN A 665 -12.39 8.86 20.14
C GLN A 665 -12.76 7.42 20.52
N LYS A 666 -12.31 6.95 21.70
CA LYS A 666 -12.58 5.58 22.14
C LYS A 666 -14.07 5.40 22.42
N ALA A 667 -14.66 6.27 23.24
CA ALA A 667 -16.08 6.20 23.55
C ALA A 667 -16.97 6.41 22.30
N LEU A 668 -16.54 7.29 21.39
CA LEU A 668 -17.19 7.49 20.09
C LEU A 668 -17.23 6.20 19.26
N ILE A 669 -16.09 5.51 19.13
CA ILE A 669 -15.99 4.27 18.35
C ILE A 669 -16.79 3.14 18.99
N GLU A 670 -16.73 3.00 20.31
CA GLU A 670 -17.52 2.00 21.06
C GLU A 670 -19.03 2.20 20.85
N GLU A 671 -19.51 3.44 20.93
CA GLU A 671 -20.93 3.76 20.74
C GLU A 671 -21.36 3.64 19.27
N TRP A 672 -20.49 3.92 18.29
CA TRP A 672 -20.75 3.62 16.89
C TRP A 672 -20.91 2.12 16.63
N ASN A 673 -20.02 1.29 17.18
CA ASN A 673 -20.11 -0.17 17.04
C ASN A 673 -21.43 -0.70 17.62
N ALA A 674 -21.88 -0.18 18.77
CA ALA A 674 -23.16 -0.53 19.39
C ALA A 674 -24.39 -0.21 18.51
N HIS A 675 -24.23 0.72 17.55
CA HIS A 675 -25.27 1.14 16.60
C HIS A 675 -25.01 0.65 15.17
N GLU A 676 -24.20 -0.39 15.01
CA GLU A 676 -23.85 -0.99 13.71
C GLU A 676 -23.22 0.01 12.71
N ILE A 677 -22.54 1.04 13.22
CA ILE A 677 -21.73 1.95 12.43
C ILE A 677 -20.30 1.43 12.49
N THR A 678 -19.78 1.00 11.34
CA THR A 678 -18.43 0.41 11.28
C THR A 678 -17.38 1.52 11.18
N PRO A 679 -16.50 1.71 12.16
CA PRO A 679 -15.35 2.60 12.00
C PRO A 679 -14.44 2.04 10.88
N LEU A 680 -14.02 2.91 9.98
CA LEU A 680 -13.07 2.56 8.93
C LEU A 680 -11.68 3.07 9.32
N ASP A 681 -10.71 2.16 9.37
CA ASP A 681 -9.30 2.49 9.45
C ASP A 681 -8.84 3.07 8.11
N LEU A 682 -8.86 4.40 8.03
CA LEU A 682 -8.53 5.19 6.85
C LEU A 682 -7.66 6.37 7.25
N HIS A 683 -6.54 6.51 6.58
CA HIS A 683 -5.70 7.71 6.67
C HIS A 683 -5.81 8.53 5.39
N VAL A 684 -5.38 9.80 5.45
CA VAL A 684 -5.26 10.62 4.25
C VAL A 684 -3.99 10.20 3.51
N SER A 685 -4.09 10.00 2.19
CA SER A 685 -2.93 9.61 1.38
C SER A 685 -1.91 10.73 1.29
N ASP A 686 -0.63 10.38 1.19
CA ASP A 686 0.44 11.34 0.92
C ASP A 686 0.22 12.05 -0.41
N ARG A 687 0.75 13.27 -0.52
CA ARG A 687 0.78 14.01 -1.79
C ARG A 687 1.70 13.30 -2.78
N GLU A 688 1.32 13.26 -4.05
CA GLU A 688 2.30 13.00 -5.11
C GLU A 688 3.22 14.22 -5.22
N SER A 689 4.51 14.04 -4.92
CA SER A 689 5.50 15.12 -4.88
C SER A 689 5.60 15.83 -6.23
N GLN A 690 5.22 17.11 -6.26
CA GLN A 690 5.53 18.00 -7.38
C GLN A 690 7.03 18.30 -7.35
N LYS A 691 7.75 17.91 -8.41
CA LYS A 691 8.96 18.63 -8.77
C LYS A 691 8.49 19.98 -9.29
N GLU A 692 8.57 21.02 -8.48
CA GLU A 692 8.57 22.38 -8.99
C GLU A 692 9.80 22.50 -9.91
N GLU A 693 9.57 22.43 -11.22
CA GLU A 693 10.53 22.94 -12.20
C GLU A 693 10.51 24.46 -12.03
N GLY A 694 11.47 24.97 -11.27
CA GLY A 694 11.68 26.41 -11.12
C GLY A 694 12.00 27.04 -12.47
N SER A 695 11.23 28.08 -12.80
CA SER A 695 11.71 29.23 -13.56
C SER A 695 11.26 30.49 -12.85
#